data_AF-A0A7J5B1R9-F1
#
_entry.id   AF-A0A7J5B1R9-F1
#
_cell.length_a   1.000
_cell.length_b   1.000
_cell.length_c   1.000
_cell.angle_alpha   90.00
_cell.angle_beta   90.00
_cell.angle_gamma   90.00
#
_symmetry.space_group_name_H-M   'P 1'
#
loop_
_entity.id
_entity.type
_entity.pdbx_description
1 polymer ?
#
loop_
_entity_poly.entity_id
_entity_poly.type
_entity_poly.pdbx_seq_one_letter_code
_entity_poly.pdbx_strand_id
1 'polypeptide(L)'
;MAQGIARASALLASGTMVSRVLGFVKAIVIAQTIGVIGVSADAFAGANQLPSNIYSIISVGLLNAVIVPQVVKAARHEDGGQLYVNRLVTLAMVLLGGLTILATVGAPIIGALYGASLSSEQLGLLVAFAYWCMPQIFFYGMYAVLGEILNARGLFGPFAWAPVINNVVGIAGLLLFSSIFGADPTGTGRNIDSWDPTMIAMLGGTATLGVAMQTIVLLFFWRRAGLRFGLDFQFRGTGLGQVGKLAGWTLGMLLVMQLAGLVETIVAYLASGENASIAAMQNAFLIFALPHAVVAVSIATAFFTRMSAAISDDRPQDFIRDLSEGSRLIGMFLLFSGFGLALVAVPFARIFATTDAGINSIAAILIAFLVGLIPFSGLFIVQRAFYALEDTKTVFFVFLFTVPLHIFGMALAAIGPVEFIVVGLALMQSIMSTLRLAILLVILRKRMGQLDFANITRSYVRFTVAAIAASIPALIVMVLLGTFQEDGFPRSGIFQALISCAIGAGIMALFYFPLLWVLKSPEFRGFARPVLARFGVKTGGPSSPARGEDEEGDLDADLLATFPDTATASGSDSAPTPWNLASEEAEPDTAEERRQAEEQEQREERVNAASWAFGGATEDLSTAGIILPMHSRTTEIPKVGRTEPPRTRRERREEERRAVIELAARREEEARLAREARDRADDGDGRGSPPRPKE
;
A
#
# COMPACT_ATOMS: atom_id res chain seq x y z
N MET A 1 -15.87 20.31 -12.32
CA MET A 1 -15.31 18.95 -12.08
C MET A 1 -14.37 18.86 -10.87
N ALA A 2 -13.36 19.74 -10.73
CA ALA A 2 -12.36 19.68 -9.64
C ALA A 2 -12.93 19.66 -8.20
N GLN A 3 -14.04 20.36 -7.92
CA GLN A 3 -14.67 20.36 -6.59
C GLN A 3 -15.35 19.02 -6.24
N GLY A 4 -15.84 18.26 -7.23
CA GLY A 4 -16.42 16.93 -7.02
C GLY A 4 -15.35 15.88 -6.74
N ILE A 5 -14.25 15.93 -7.48
CA ILE A 5 -13.08 15.05 -7.30
C ILE A 5 -12.42 15.32 -5.95
N ALA A 6 -12.22 16.59 -5.55
CA ALA A 6 -11.66 16.93 -4.24
C ALA A 6 -12.53 16.44 -3.07
N ARG A 7 -13.87 16.55 -3.18
CA ARG A 7 -14.80 16.02 -2.17
C ARG A 7 -14.78 14.50 -2.11
N ALA A 8 -14.73 13.81 -3.25
CA ALA A 8 -14.61 12.36 -3.30
C ALA A 8 -13.29 11.88 -2.67
N SER A 9 -12.17 12.52 -3.01
CA SER A 9 -10.86 12.23 -2.42
C SER A 9 -10.82 12.48 -0.90
N ALA A 10 -11.43 13.56 -0.44
CA ALA A 10 -11.54 13.84 1.00
C ALA A 10 -12.39 12.79 1.73
N LEU A 11 -13.51 12.36 1.14
CA LEU A 11 -14.36 11.30 1.70
C LEU A 11 -13.62 9.97 1.81
N LEU A 12 -12.81 9.63 0.81
CA LEU A 12 -12.03 8.39 0.79
C LEU A 12 -10.90 8.41 1.81
N ALA A 13 -10.13 9.50 1.85
CA ALA A 13 -9.08 9.70 2.84
C ALA A 13 -9.64 9.66 4.27
N SER A 14 -10.84 10.23 4.49
CA SER A 14 -11.50 10.21 5.80
C SER A 14 -11.90 8.80 6.25
N GLY A 15 -12.39 7.95 5.34
CA GLY A 15 -12.76 6.56 5.64
C GLY A 15 -11.55 5.74 6.11
N THR A 16 -10.43 5.81 5.37
CA THR A 16 -9.18 5.16 5.77
C THR A 16 -8.67 5.68 7.11
N MET A 17 -8.66 7.01 7.30
CA MET A 17 -8.15 7.61 8.53
C MET A 17 -8.96 7.18 9.76
N VAL A 18 -10.30 7.22 9.65
CA VAL A 18 -11.21 6.78 10.71
C VAL A 18 -11.03 5.28 10.99
N SER A 19 -10.91 4.46 9.95
CA SER A 19 -10.65 3.02 10.09
C SER A 19 -9.34 2.76 10.84
N ARG A 20 -8.26 3.47 10.52
CA ARG A 20 -6.96 3.31 11.20
C ARG A 20 -7.01 3.71 12.66
N VAL A 21 -7.68 4.83 12.97
CA VAL A 21 -7.89 5.26 14.37
C VAL A 21 -8.69 4.20 15.12
N LEU A 22 -9.78 3.69 14.55
CA LEU A 22 -10.58 2.64 15.16
C LEU A 22 -9.82 1.30 15.28
N GLY A 23 -8.98 0.95 14.32
CA GLY A 23 -8.11 -0.23 14.39
C GLY A 23 -7.11 -0.13 15.53
N PHE A 24 -6.55 1.05 15.74
CA PHE A 24 -5.68 1.35 16.89
C PHE A 24 -6.45 1.25 18.22
N VAL A 25 -7.64 1.86 18.30
CA VAL A 25 -8.52 1.73 19.47
C VAL A 25 -8.88 0.27 19.74
N LYS A 26 -9.22 -0.50 18.70
CA LYS A 26 -9.51 -1.94 18.82
C LYS A 26 -8.32 -2.69 19.41
N ALA A 27 -7.10 -2.44 18.94
CA ALA A 27 -5.90 -3.07 19.48
C ALA A 27 -5.71 -2.77 20.98
N ILE A 28 -5.96 -1.53 21.41
CA ILE A 28 -5.96 -1.15 22.84
C ILE A 28 -7.04 -1.93 23.59
N VAL A 29 -8.27 -1.97 23.08
CA VAL A 29 -9.38 -2.68 23.74
C VAL A 29 -9.07 -4.18 23.85
N ILE A 30 -8.47 -4.80 22.83
CA ILE A 30 -8.00 -6.20 22.91
C ILE A 30 -6.98 -6.34 24.05
N ALA A 31 -5.95 -5.50 24.06
CA ALA A 31 -4.91 -5.51 25.08
C ALA A 31 -5.47 -5.34 26.51
N GLN A 32 -6.48 -4.48 26.69
CA GLN A 32 -7.14 -4.30 27.99
C GLN A 32 -8.12 -5.42 28.34
N THR A 33 -8.59 -6.21 27.36
CA THR A 33 -9.58 -7.28 27.59
C THR A 33 -8.91 -8.62 27.91
N ILE A 34 -7.86 -8.99 27.18
CA ILE A 34 -7.21 -10.30 27.29
C ILE A 34 -5.68 -10.23 27.54
N GLY A 35 -5.14 -9.02 27.70
CA GLY A 35 -3.71 -8.79 27.92
C GLY A 35 -2.88 -8.76 26.63
N VAL A 36 -1.57 -8.57 26.81
CA VAL A 36 -0.57 -8.52 25.73
C VAL A 36 0.54 -9.55 25.92
N ILE A 37 0.69 -10.03 27.15
CA ILE A 37 1.59 -11.11 27.55
C ILE A 37 0.72 -12.15 28.21
N GLY A 38 0.75 -13.38 27.70
CA GLY A 38 -0.09 -14.46 28.20
C GLY A 38 -0.56 -15.38 27.09
N VAL A 39 -0.80 -16.64 27.46
CA VAL A 39 -1.20 -17.69 26.52
C VAL A 39 -2.43 -17.30 25.70
N SER A 40 -3.43 -16.71 26.36
CA SER A 40 -4.71 -16.35 25.79
C SER A 40 -4.58 -15.31 24.68
N ALA A 41 -3.79 -14.26 24.95
CA ALA A 41 -3.52 -13.19 24.00
C ALA A 41 -2.75 -13.73 22.79
N ASP A 42 -1.73 -14.57 23.01
CA ASP A 42 -0.91 -15.15 21.94
C ASP A 42 -1.68 -16.14 21.05
N ALA A 43 -2.53 -16.99 21.66
CA ALA A 43 -3.37 -17.94 20.93
C ALA A 43 -4.39 -17.21 20.04
N PHE A 44 -5.07 -16.19 20.59
CA PHE A 44 -6.03 -15.40 19.81
C PHE A 44 -5.34 -14.57 18.72
N ALA A 45 -4.24 -13.86 19.05
CA ALA A 45 -3.49 -13.04 18.10
C ALA A 45 -2.93 -13.88 16.94
N GLY A 46 -2.40 -15.07 17.23
CA GLY A 46 -1.97 -16.04 16.24
C GLY A 46 -3.10 -16.52 15.34
N ALA A 47 -4.17 -17.04 15.94
CA ALA A 47 -5.31 -17.57 15.22
C ALA A 47 -5.98 -16.51 14.32
N ASN A 48 -6.07 -15.26 14.79
CA ASN A 48 -6.67 -14.17 14.03
C ASN A 48 -5.75 -13.66 12.90
N GLN A 49 -4.45 -13.97 12.92
CA GLN A 49 -3.50 -13.64 11.85
C GLN A 49 -3.52 -14.68 10.71
N LEU A 50 -3.81 -15.95 10.99
CA LEU A 50 -3.80 -17.03 9.99
C LEU A 50 -4.64 -16.71 8.74
N PRO A 51 -5.88 -16.21 8.85
CA PRO A 51 -6.70 -15.89 7.68
C PRO A 51 -6.08 -14.82 6.79
N SER A 52 -5.48 -13.78 7.39
CA SER A 52 -4.86 -12.70 6.62
C SER A 52 -3.60 -13.18 5.91
N ASN A 53 -2.83 -14.09 6.54
CA ASN A 53 -1.66 -14.73 5.95
C ASN A 53 -1.99 -15.61 4.75
N ILE A 54 -3.14 -16.29 4.77
CA ILE A 54 -3.61 -17.09 3.64
C ILE A 54 -4.18 -16.16 2.56
N TYR A 55 -4.99 -15.18 2.95
CA TYR A 55 -5.56 -14.19 2.05
C TYR A 55 -4.49 -13.42 1.26
N SER A 56 -3.37 -13.05 1.88
CA SER A 56 -2.30 -12.31 1.21
C SER A 56 -1.65 -13.07 0.05
N ILE A 57 -1.60 -14.41 0.11
CA ILE A 57 -1.13 -15.26 -0.99
C ILE A 57 -2.18 -15.28 -2.12
N ILE A 58 -3.46 -15.40 -1.75
CA ILE A 58 -4.57 -15.45 -2.71
C ILE A 58 -4.74 -14.13 -3.45
N SER A 59 -4.64 -12.99 -2.75
CA SER A 59 -4.93 -11.66 -3.29
C SER A 59 -4.07 -11.34 -4.52
N VAL A 60 -2.86 -11.91 -4.61
CA VAL A 60 -2.01 -11.82 -5.80
C VAL A 60 -2.41 -12.73 -6.93
N GLY A 61 -2.78 -13.97 -6.60
CA GLY A 61 -3.18 -14.95 -7.61
C GLY A 61 -4.53 -14.66 -8.24
N LEU A 62 -5.48 -14.10 -7.47
CA LEU A 62 -6.89 -14.01 -7.87
C LEU A 62 -7.30 -12.63 -8.42
N LEU A 63 -6.72 -11.52 -7.92
CA LEU A 63 -7.32 -10.19 -8.10
C LEU A 63 -6.60 -9.29 -9.11
N ASN A 64 -5.30 -9.45 -9.32
CA ASN A 64 -4.44 -8.29 -9.62
C ASN A 64 -4.17 -7.97 -11.10
N ALA A 65 -4.87 -8.56 -12.08
CA ALA A 65 -4.60 -8.23 -13.49
C ALA A 65 -5.80 -8.23 -14.43
N VAL A 66 -6.97 -8.70 -13.97
CA VAL A 66 -8.08 -8.99 -14.86
C VAL A 66 -9.35 -8.27 -14.44
N ILE A 67 -9.59 -8.03 -13.15
CA ILE A 67 -10.91 -7.58 -12.69
C ILE A 67 -11.22 -6.15 -13.15
N VAL A 68 -10.43 -5.14 -12.76
CA VAL A 68 -10.81 -3.75 -13.05
C VAL A 68 -10.88 -3.45 -14.55
N PRO A 69 -9.86 -3.74 -15.39
CA PRO A 69 -9.94 -3.44 -16.82
C PRO A 69 -11.01 -4.25 -17.56
N GLN A 70 -11.25 -5.50 -17.17
CA GLN A 70 -12.31 -6.30 -17.79
C GLN A 70 -13.69 -5.93 -17.30
N VAL A 71 -13.86 -5.51 -16.05
CA VAL A 71 -15.15 -4.99 -15.54
C VAL A 71 -15.49 -3.68 -16.24
N VAL A 72 -14.53 -2.77 -16.40
CA VAL A 72 -14.73 -1.51 -17.16
C VAL A 72 -15.04 -1.80 -18.63
N LYS A 73 -14.33 -2.74 -19.26
CA LYS A 73 -14.61 -3.15 -20.64
C LYS A 73 -15.97 -3.82 -20.77
N ALA A 74 -16.33 -4.71 -19.84
CA ALA A 74 -17.61 -5.42 -19.83
C ALA A 74 -18.78 -4.47 -19.55
N ALA A 75 -18.57 -3.39 -18.78
CA ALA A 75 -19.60 -2.37 -18.52
C ALA A 75 -20.10 -1.68 -19.80
N ARG A 76 -19.34 -1.75 -20.91
CA ARG A 76 -19.74 -1.24 -22.24
C ARG A 76 -20.61 -2.20 -23.05
N HIS A 77 -20.88 -3.42 -22.58
CA HIS A 77 -21.80 -4.34 -23.24
C HIS A 77 -23.27 -3.96 -22.99
N GLU A 78 -24.18 -4.47 -23.83
CA GLU A 78 -25.63 -4.18 -23.76
C GLU A 78 -26.26 -4.58 -22.42
N ASP A 79 -25.69 -5.58 -21.73
CA ASP A 79 -26.10 -6.01 -20.38
C ASP A 79 -25.47 -5.17 -19.26
N GLY A 80 -24.72 -4.12 -19.61
CA GLY A 80 -23.94 -3.32 -18.69
C GLY A 80 -22.88 -4.12 -17.95
N GLY A 81 -22.41 -5.27 -18.46
CA GLY A 81 -21.39 -6.12 -17.83
C GLY A 81 -21.90 -7.01 -16.70
N GLN A 82 -23.21 -7.12 -16.55
CA GLN A 82 -23.89 -7.88 -15.48
C GLN A 82 -23.55 -9.37 -15.49
N LEU A 83 -23.52 -10.00 -16.67
CA LEU A 83 -23.24 -11.44 -16.79
C LEU A 83 -21.78 -11.75 -16.42
N TYR A 84 -20.86 -10.92 -16.87
CA TYR A 84 -19.44 -11.05 -16.54
C TYR A 84 -19.20 -10.93 -15.03
N VAL A 85 -19.79 -9.90 -14.42
CA VAL A 85 -19.69 -9.67 -12.97
C VAL A 85 -20.28 -10.83 -12.18
N ASN A 86 -21.44 -11.37 -12.56
CA ASN A 86 -22.05 -12.53 -11.89
C ASN A 86 -21.16 -13.78 -11.97
N ARG A 87 -20.58 -14.08 -13.13
CA ARG A 87 -19.65 -15.20 -13.30
C ARG A 87 -18.39 -15.03 -12.46
N LEU A 88 -17.82 -13.83 -12.44
CA LEU A 88 -16.63 -13.50 -11.66
C LEU A 88 -16.89 -13.66 -10.15
N VAL A 89 -17.98 -13.07 -9.66
CA VAL A 89 -18.39 -13.16 -8.25
C VAL A 89 -18.71 -14.61 -7.87
N THR A 90 -19.38 -15.37 -8.74
CA THR A 90 -19.68 -16.80 -8.51
C THR A 90 -18.42 -17.64 -8.46
N LEU A 91 -17.49 -17.44 -9.40
CA LEU A 91 -16.20 -18.11 -9.40
C LEU A 91 -15.41 -17.79 -8.13
N ALA A 92 -15.36 -16.52 -7.74
CA ALA A 92 -14.71 -16.10 -6.50
C ALA A 92 -15.33 -16.77 -5.27
N MET A 93 -16.66 -16.79 -5.16
CA MET A 93 -17.36 -17.46 -4.05
C MET A 93 -17.05 -18.95 -3.99
N VAL A 94 -17.03 -19.65 -5.14
CA VAL A 94 -16.73 -21.09 -5.17
C VAL A 94 -15.27 -21.37 -4.79
N LEU A 95 -14.32 -20.62 -5.36
CA LEU A 95 -12.89 -20.82 -5.07
C LEU A 95 -12.53 -20.43 -3.62
N LEU A 96 -12.98 -19.26 -3.17
CA LEU A 96 -12.74 -18.78 -1.80
C LEU A 96 -13.50 -19.63 -0.78
N GLY A 97 -14.74 -20.05 -1.09
CA GLY A 97 -15.53 -20.92 -0.24
C GLY A 97 -14.89 -22.31 -0.10
N GLY A 98 -14.48 -22.92 -1.22
CA GLY A 98 -13.75 -24.19 -1.21
C GLY A 98 -12.44 -24.10 -0.41
N LEU A 99 -11.64 -23.05 -0.64
CA LEU A 99 -10.41 -22.83 0.11
C LEU A 99 -10.66 -22.59 1.60
N THR A 100 -11.71 -21.85 1.95
CA THR A 100 -12.08 -21.61 3.34
C THR A 100 -12.49 -22.91 4.04
N ILE A 101 -13.25 -23.78 3.36
CA ILE A 101 -13.60 -25.10 3.89
C ILE A 101 -12.33 -25.94 4.10
N LEU A 102 -11.43 -25.98 3.11
CA LEU A 102 -10.16 -26.71 3.21
C LEU A 102 -9.28 -26.19 4.36
N ALA A 103 -9.17 -24.86 4.51
CA ALA A 103 -8.41 -24.24 5.58
C ALA A 103 -9.04 -24.48 6.96
N THR A 104 -10.38 -24.47 7.05
CA THR A 104 -11.11 -24.74 8.29
C THR A 104 -10.95 -26.20 8.71
N VAL A 105 -11.11 -27.16 7.78
CA VAL A 105 -10.86 -28.58 8.04
C VAL A 105 -9.38 -28.82 8.39
N GLY A 106 -8.47 -28.13 7.70
CA GLY A 106 -7.03 -28.17 7.94
C GLY A 106 -6.55 -27.32 9.11
N ALA A 107 -7.44 -26.68 9.88
CA ALA A 107 -7.06 -25.78 10.97
C ALA A 107 -6.10 -26.42 12.00
N PRO A 108 -6.25 -27.70 12.39
CA PRO A 108 -5.28 -28.36 13.28
C PRO A 108 -3.88 -28.49 12.67
N ILE A 109 -3.79 -28.76 11.36
CA ILE A 109 -2.50 -28.91 10.66
C ILE A 109 -1.83 -27.54 10.53
N ILE A 110 -2.60 -26.52 10.12
CA ILE A 110 -2.10 -25.14 10.00
C ILE A 110 -1.69 -24.62 11.37
N GLY A 111 -2.51 -24.86 12.41
CA GLY A 111 -2.22 -24.50 13.78
C GLY A 111 -0.95 -25.19 14.30
N ALA A 112 -0.78 -26.49 14.06
CA ALA A 112 0.42 -27.22 14.45
C ALA A 112 1.68 -26.74 13.70
N LEU A 113 1.53 -26.28 12.46
CA LEU A 113 2.64 -25.70 11.69
C LEU A 113 3.10 -24.35 12.28
N TYR A 114 2.16 -23.44 12.57
CA TYR A 114 2.47 -22.13 13.12
C TYR A 114 2.85 -22.17 14.60
N GLY A 115 2.14 -22.98 15.38
CA GLY A 115 2.32 -23.18 16.81
C GLY A 115 3.24 -24.33 17.18
N ALA A 116 4.20 -24.68 16.31
CA ALA A 116 5.06 -25.86 16.50
C ALA A 116 5.89 -25.83 17.79
N SER A 117 6.14 -24.64 18.33
CA SER A 117 6.88 -24.39 19.58
C SER A 117 5.98 -24.20 20.81
N LEU A 118 4.65 -24.22 20.64
CA LEU A 118 3.69 -24.08 21.74
C LEU A 118 3.53 -25.40 22.50
N SER A 119 3.14 -25.30 23.78
CA SER A 119 2.67 -26.47 24.54
C SER A 119 1.40 -27.06 23.92
N SER A 120 1.10 -28.33 24.20
CA SER A 120 -0.09 -28.99 23.65
C SER A 120 -1.40 -28.30 24.03
N GLU A 121 -1.47 -27.71 25.23
CA GLU A 121 -2.62 -26.96 25.73
C GLU A 121 -2.76 -25.62 25.01
N GLN A 122 -1.65 -24.88 24.86
CA GLN A 122 -1.61 -23.61 24.12
C GLN A 122 -2.01 -23.81 22.65
N LEU A 123 -1.49 -24.88 22.03
CA LEU A 123 -1.84 -25.27 20.67
C LEU A 123 -3.33 -25.62 20.54
N GLY A 124 -3.90 -26.32 21.53
CA GLY A 124 -5.33 -26.62 21.58
C GLY A 124 -6.19 -25.35 21.56
N LEU A 125 -5.84 -24.36 22.37
CA LEU A 125 -6.54 -23.07 22.41
C LEU A 125 -6.38 -22.28 21.08
N LEU A 126 -5.17 -22.25 20.52
CA LEU A 126 -4.92 -21.63 19.21
C LEU A 126 -5.78 -22.27 18.12
N VAL A 127 -5.84 -23.60 18.06
CA VAL A 127 -6.65 -24.33 17.07
C VAL A 127 -8.15 -24.07 17.29
N ALA A 128 -8.61 -24.00 18.54
CA ALA A 128 -9.99 -23.67 18.86
C ALA A 128 -10.38 -22.26 18.34
N PHE A 129 -9.53 -21.26 18.53
CA PHE A 129 -9.73 -19.94 17.91
C PHE A 129 -9.62 -19.99 16.39
N ALA A 130 -8.68 -20.78 15.84
CA ALA A 130 -8.49 -20.89 14.39
C ALA A 130 -9.77 -21.37 13.70
N TYR A 131 -10.54 -22.31 14.27
CA TYR A 131 -11.83 -22.72 13.71
C TYR A 131 -12.82 -21.55 13.55
N TRP A 132 -12.82 -20.59 14.48
CA TRP A 132 -13.65 -19.40 14.39
C TRP A 132 -13.09 -18.35 13.42
N CYS A 133 -11.77 -18.26 13.29
CA CYS A 133 -11.11 -17.27 12.44
C CYS A 133 -10.98 -17.70 10.97
N MET A 134 -10.85 -18.99 10.65
CA MET A 134 -10.67 -19.46 9.26
C MET A 134 -11.78 -19.01 8.28
N PRO A 135 -13.07 -18.94 8.67
CA PRO A 135 -14.11 -18.35 7.83
C PRO A 135 -13.82 -16.93 7.33
N GLN A 136 -12.95 -16.16 8.02
CA GLN A 136 -12.52 -14.83 7.57
C GLN A 136 -11.84 -14.85 6.20
N ILE A 137 -11.22 -15.96 5.78
CA ILE A 137 -10.59 -16.09 4.45
C ILE A 137 -11.59 -15.78 3.33
N PHE A 138 -12.80 -16.34 3.43
CA PHE A 138 -13.88 -16.10 2.48
C PHE A 138 -14.25 -14.62 2.44
N PHE A 139 -14.44 -14.02 3.61
CA PHE A 139 -14.87 -12.63 3.72
C PHE A 139 -13.79 -11.65 3.26
N TYR A 140 -12.51 -11.84 3.62
CA TYR A 140 -11.42 -11.01 3.10
C TYR A 140 -11.32 -11.08 1.57
N GLY A 141 -11.40 -12.29 1.01
CA GLY A 141 -11.38 -12.48 -0.44
C GLY A 141 -12.58 -11.83 -1.13
N MET A 142 -13.79 -12.02 -0.59
CA MET A 142 -15.01 -11.43 -1.14
C MET A 142 -15.05 -9.91 -0.97
N TYR A 143 -14.58 -9.38 0.15
CA TYR A 143 -14.43 -7.94 0.38
C TYR A 143 -13.61 -7.29 -0.72
N ALA A 144 -12.48 -7.90 -1.07
CA ALA A 144 -11.61 -7.41 -2.13
C ALA A 144 -12.27 -7.50 -3.52
N VAL A 145 -12.86 -8.65 -3.88
CA VAL A 145 -13.56 -8.81 -5.17
C VAL A 145 -14.70 -7.80 -5.33
N LEU A 146 -15.57 -7.70 -4.31
CA LEU A 146 -16.72 -6.80 -4.34
C LEU A 146 -16.28 -5.33 -4.34
N GLY A 147 -15.25 -5.00 -3.55
CA GLY A 147 -14.66 -3.67 -3.49
C GLY A 147 -14.12 -3.21 -4.85
N GLU A 148 -13.32 -4.05 -5.51
CA GLU A 148 -12.76 -3.76 -6.84
C GLU A 148 -13.86 -3.57 -7.89
N ILE A 149 -14.94 -4.36 -7.84
CA ILE A 149 -16.07 -4.21 -8.76
C ILE A 149 -16.82 -2.89 -8.51
N LEU A 150 -17.04 -2.51 -7.24
CA LEU A 150 -17.68 -1.23 -6.89
C LEU A 150 -16.82 -0.03 -7.28
N ASN A 151 -15.51 -0.10 -7.06
CA ASN A 151 -14.56 0.92 -7.48
C ASN A 151 -14.54 1.08 -9.00
N ALA A 152 -14.56 -0.04 -9.75
CA ALA A 152 -14.65 -0.03 -11.20
C ALA A 152 -15.97 0.59 -11.73
N ARG A 153 -16.99 0.70 -10.86
CA ARG A 153 -18.28 1.37 -11.13
C ARG A 153 -18.33 2.81 -10.60
N GLY A 154 -17.22 3.36 -10.13
CA GLY A 154 -17.15 4.71 -9.56
C GLY A 154 -17.74 4.85 -8.15
N LEU A 155 -18.08 3.74 -7.47
CA LEU A 155 -18.59 3.73 -6.10
C LEU A 155 -17.47 3.44 -5.10
N PHE A 156 -16.63 4.44 -4.87
CA PHE A 156 -15.43 4.31 -4.04
C PHE A 156 -15.73 4.31 -2.52
N GLY A 157 -16.75 5.05 -2.10
CA GLY A 157 -17.06 5.28 -0.68
C GLY A 157 -17.33 4.01 0.14
N PRO A 158 -18.19 3.07 -0.32
CA PRO A 158 -18.49 1.85 0.42
C PRO A 158 -17.26 1.00 0.74
N PHE A 159 -16.33 0.88 -0.22
CA PHE A 159 -15.10 0.11 -0.03
C PHE A 159 -14.20 0.75 1.03
N ALA A 160 -13.99 2.07 0.96
CA ALA A 160 -13.14 2.79 1.93
C ALA A 160 -13.70 2.82 3.37
N TRP A 161 -15.02 2.80 3.52
CA TRP A 161 -15.69 2.89 4.84
C TRP A 161 -16.03 1.53 5.45
N ALA A 162 -16.05 0.46 4.67
CA ALA A 162 -16.37 -0.88 5.17
C ALA A 162 -15.47 -1.35 6.35
N PRO A 163 -14.15 -1.10 6.35
CA PRO A 163 -13.28 -1.44 7.50
C PRO A 163 -13.66 -0.75 8.83
N VAL A 164 -14.33 0.41 8.78
CA VAL A 164 -14.86 1.08 9.98
C VAL A 164 -15.86 0.18 10.70
N ILE A 165 -16.74 -0.49 9.96
CA ILE A 165 -17.75 -1.40 10.51
C ILE A 165 -17.10 -2.61 11.18
N ASN A 166 -16.06 -3.19 10.55
CA ASN A 166 -15.30 -4.29 11.14
C ASN A 166 -14.72 -3.89 12.50
N ASN A 167 -14.07 -2.71 12.58
CA ASN A 167 -13.51 -2.25 13.84
C ASN A 167 -14.58 -1.95 14.90
N VAL A 168 -15.72 -1.34 14.53
CA VAL A 168 -16.82 -1.08 15.48
C VAL A 168 -17.41 -2.38 16.03
N VAL A 169 -17.67 -3.38 15.17
CA VAL A 169 -18.19 -4.69 15.60
C VAL A 169 -17.17 -5.41 16.49
N GLY A 170 -15.88 -5.37 16.13
CA GLY A 170 -14.81 -5.94 16.96
C GLY A 170 -14.71 -5.28 18.33
N ILE A 171 -14.75 -3.95 18.40
CA ILE A 171 -14.74 -3.20 19.67
C ILE A 171 -15.97 -3.55 20.51
N ALA A 172 -17.17 -3.54 19.91
CA ALA A 172 -18.40 -3.90 20.61
C ALA A 172 -18.35 -5.34 21.16
N GLY A 173 -17.82 -6.29 20.37
CA GLY A 173 -17.63 -7.68 20.79
C GLY A 173 -16.68 -7.81 21.98
N LEU A 174 -15.56 -7.08 21.98
CA LEU A 174 -14.60 -7.08 23.09
C LEU A 174 -15.15 -6.42 24.36
N LEU A 175 -15.86 -5.30 24.23
CA LEU A 175 -16.53 -4.64 25.35
C LEU A 175 -17.60 -5.54 25.97
N LEU A 176 -18.38 -6.23 25.12
CA LEU A 176 -19.36 -7.21 25.58
C LEU A 176 -18.67 -8.39 26.28
N PHE A 177 -17.58 -8.92 25.71
CA PHE A 177 -16.80 -10.01 26.31
C PHE A 177 -16.28 -9.60 27.70
N SER A 178 -15.69 -8.41 27.79
CA SER A 178 -15.20 -7.83 29.05
C SER A 178 -16.33 -7.66 30.08
N SER A 179 -17.53 -7.24 29.66
CA SER A 179 -18.67 -7.06 30.57
C SER A 179 -19.24 -8.37 31.12
N ILE A 180 -19.19 -9.45 30.32
CA ILE A 180 -19.77 -10.76 30.69
C ILE A 180 -18.77 -11.61 31.48
N PHE A 181 -17.51 -11.66 31.01
CA PHE A 181 -16.49 -12.57 31.54
C PHE A 181 -15.42 -11.88 32.38
N GLY A 182 -15.40 -10.55 32.43
CA GLY A 182 -14.37 -9.75 33.09
C GLY A 182 -13.14 -9.51 32.22
N ALA A 183 -12.51 -8.34 32.38
CA ALA A 183 -11.25 -7.98 31.74
C ALA A 183 -10.06 -8.67 32.43
N ASP A 184 -9.07 -9.08 31.65
CA ASP A 184 -7.76 -9.57 32.12
C ASP A 184 -6.63 -8.76 31.45
N PRO A 185 -6.44 -7.48 31.81
CA PRO A 185 -5.46 -6.62 31.16
C PRO A 185 -4.00 -6.99 31.52
N THR A 186 -3.78 -7.83 32.52
CA THR A 186 -2.44 -8.36 32.85
C THR A 186 -2.11 -9.61 32.03
N GLY A 187 -3.13 -10.30 31.49
CA GLY A 187 -2.98 -11.55 30.73
C GLY A 187 -2.59 -12.76 31.58
N THR A 188 -2.60 -12.60 32.90
CA THR A 188 -2.21 -13.61 33.90
C THR A 188 -3.40 -14.08 34.75
N GLY A 189 -4.54 -13.40 34.68
CA GLY A 189 -5.73 -13.76 35.45
C GLY A 189 -6.52 -14.92 34.87
N ARG A 190 -6.41 -15.18 33.56
CA ARG A 190 -7.16 -16.21 32.84
C ARG A 190 -6.23 -17.28 32.25
N ASN A 191 -6.04 -18.36 33.02
CA ASN A 191 -5.30 -19.55 32.60
C ASN A 191 -6.03 -20.31 31.47
N ILE A 192 -5.31 -21.19 30.77
CA ILE A 192 -5.86 -21.97 29.65
C ILE A 192 -7.13 -22.73 30.07
N ASP A 193 -7.12 -23.36 31.24
CA ASP A 193 -8.22 -24.18 31.76
C ASP A 193 -9.51 -23.40 32.03
N SER A 194 -9.42 -22.07 32.14
CA SER A 194 -10.57 -21.21 32.37
C SER A 194 -11.29 -20.79 31.07
N TRP A 195 -10.74 -21.14 29.91
CA TRP A 195 -11.39 -20.91 28.62
C TRP A 195 -12.43 -21.98 28.33
N ASP A 196 -13.69 -21.58 28.34
CA ASP A 196 -14.80 -22.42 27.87
C ASP A 196 -15.18 -22.13 26.40
N PRO A 197 -15.91 -23.04 25.72
CA PRO A 197 -16.30 -22.88 24.33
C PRO A 197 -17.07 -21.58 24.03
N THR A 198 -17.82 -21.04 24.99
CA THR A 198 -18.58 -19.79 24.87
C THR A 198 -17.65 -18.59 24.79
N MET A 199 -16.61 -18.53 25.64
CA MET A 199 -15.60 -17.47 25.60
C MET A 199 -14.87 -17.47 24.25
N ILE A 200 -14.47 -18.65 23.78
CA ILE A 200 -13.78 -18.84 22.49
C ILE A 200 -14.69 -18.41 21.34
N ALA A 201 -15.94 -18.88 21.34
CA ALA A 201 -16.93 -18.56 20.32
C ALA A 201 -17.27 -17.07 20.29
N MET A 202 -17.33 -16.41 21.45
CA MET A 202 -17.63 -15.00 21.53
C MET A 202 -16.47 -14.16 20.99
N LEU A 203 -15.25 -14.42 21.43
CA LEU A 203 -14.09 -13.64 20.99
C LEU A 203 -13.75 -13.89 19.51
N GLY A 204 -13.64 -15.16 19.10
CA GLY A 204 -13.37 -15.53 17.71
C GLY A 204 -14.55 -15.21 16.79
N GLY A 205 -15.78 -15.47 17.23
CA GLY A 205 -16.99 -15.23 16.45
C GLY A 205 -17.26 -13.75 16.23
N THR A 206 -17.01 -12.87 17.21
CA THR A 206 -17.16 -11.42 17.02
C THR A 206 -16.08 -10.84 16.11
N ALA A 207 -14.84 -11.33 16.19
CA ALA A 207 -13.78 -10.96 15.25
C ALA A 207 -14.16 -11.32 13.80
N THR A 208 -14.64 -12.55 13.58
CA THR A 208 -15.11 -13.02 12.27
C THR A 208 -16.36 -12.30 11.81
N LEU A 209 -17.29 -11.98 12.73
CA LEU A 209 -18.47 -11.18 12.43
C LEU A 209 -18.09 -9.78 11.93
N GLY A 210 -17.07 -9.14 12.51
CA GLY A 210 -16.55 -7.86 12.03
C GLY A 210 -16.10 -7.93 10.58
N VAL A 211 -15.30 -8.95 10.24
CA VAL A 211 -14.83 -9.20 8.85
C VAL A 211 -16.00 -9.56 7.92
N ALA A 212 -16.99 -10.30 8.40
CA ALA A 212 -18.18 -10.60 7.63
C ALA A 212 -19.00 -9.34 7.35
N MET A 213 -19.21 -8.48 8.35
CA MET A 213 -20.01 -7.27 8.22
C MET A 213 -19.40 -6.23 7.27
N GLN A 214 -18.07 -6.05 7.27
CA GLN A 214 -17.41 -5.19 6.27
C GLN A 214 -17.58 -5.72 4.84
N THR A 215 -17.80 -7.02 4.67
CA THR A 215 -18.03 -7.62 3.34
C THR A 215 -19.49 -7.49 2.95
N ILE A 216 -20.39 -7.83 3.87
CA ILE A 216 -21.85 -7.78 3.67
C ILE A 216 -22.29 -6.35 3.35
N VAL A 217 -21.68 -5.33 3.96
CA VAL A 217 -22.08 -3.94 3.70
C VAL A 217 -21.94 -3.56 2.22
N LEU A 218 -20.94 -4.10 1.52
CA LEU A 218 -20.72 -3.84 0.10
C LEU A 218 -21.86 -4.37 -0.77
N LEU A 219 -22.51 -5.46 -0.35
CA LEU A 219 -23.66 -6.04 -1.07
C LEU A 219 -24.88 -5.09 -1.06
N PHE A 220 -25.04 -4.24 -0.05
CA PHE A 220 -26.12 -3.25 -0.04
C PHE A 220 -25.94 -2.15 -1.10
N PHE A 221 -24.72 -1.91 -1.54
CA PHE A 221 -24.41 -0.93 -2.60
C PHE A 221 -24.44 -1.54 -4.00
N TRP A 222 -24.64 -2.86 -4.12
CA TRP A 222 -24.67 -3.57 -5.40
C TRP A 222 -25.74 -3.04 -6.36
N ARG A 223 -26.96 -2.84 -5.85
CA ARG A 223 -28.07 -2.28 -6.66
C ARG A 223 -27.80 -0.84 -7.11
N ARG A 224 -27.12 -0.05 -6.27
CA ARG A 224 -26.73 1.34 -6.60
C ARG A 224 -25.67 1.39 -7.70
N ALA A 225 -24.89 0.32 -7.87
CA ALA A 225 -23.93 0.15 -8.95
C ALA A 225 -24.57 -0.26 -10.29
N GLY A 226 -25.91 -0.38 -10.34
CA GLY A 226 -26.64 -0.92 -11.49
C GLY A 226 -26.53 -2.44 -11.63
N LEU A 227 -26.06 -3.14 -10.58
CA LEU A 227 -25.85 -4.58 -10.59
C LEU A 227 -26.94 -5.33 -9.82
N ARG A 228 -27.34 -6.48 -10.33
CA ARG A 228 -28.19 -7.46 -9.65
C ARG A 228 -27.32 -8.65 -9.25
N PHE A 229 -27.50 -9.17 -8.05
CA PHE A 229 -26.77 -10.37 -7.65
C PHE A 229 -27.41 -11.60 -8.31
N GLY A 230 -26.63 -12.39 -9.03
CA GLY A 230 -27.07 -13.66 -9.62
C GLY A 230 -25.91 -14.65 -9.65
N LEU A 231 -26.18 -15.88 -9.24
CA LEU A 231 -25.20 -16.96 -9.34
C LEU A 231 -25.14 -17.47 -10.78
N ASP A 232 -23.95 -17.41 -11.39
CA ASP A 232 -23.71 -17.94 -12.73
C ASP A 232 -22.47 -18.86 -12.72
N PHE A 233 -22.70 -20.15 -12.89
CA PHE A 233 -21.68 -21.21 -12.89
C PHE A 233 -21.07 -21.48 -14.28
N GLN A 234 -21.37 -20.64 -15.28
CA GLN A 234 -20.79 -20.76 -16.61
C GLN A 234 -19.38 -20.15 -16.64
N PHE A 235 -18.39 -20.91 -16.17
CA PHE A 235 -17.00 -20.44 -15.99
C PHE A 235 -16.17 -20.27 -17.29
N ARG A 236 -16.74 -20.58 -18.47
CA ARG A 236 -16.05 -20.42 -19.76
C ARG A 236 -16.14 -18.98 -20.26
N GLY A 237 -15.00 -18.43 -20.73
CA GLY A 237 -14.93 -17.08 -21.33
C GLY A 237 -14.52 -15.95 -20.37
N THR A 238 -14.07 -16.26 -19.16
CA THR A 238 -13.69 -15.27 -18.12
C THR A 238 -12.30 -14.64 -18.30
N GLY A 239 -11.54 -15.03 -19.34
CA GLY A 239 -10.26 -14.40 -19.69
C GLY A 239 -9.07 -14.73 -18.76
N LEU A 240 -9.18 -15.76 -17.91
CA LEU A 240 -8.14 -16.13 -16.92
C LEU A 240 -6.82 -16.66 -17.51
N GLY A 241 -6.70 -16.80 -18.83
CA GLY A 241 -5.58 -17.49 -19.48
C GLY A 241 -4.32 -16.66 -19.74
N GLN A 242 -4.31 -15.35 -19.49
CA GLN A 242 -3.18 -14.48 -19.87
C GLN A 242 -2.70 -13.59 -18.73
N VAL A 243 -1.99 -14.17 -17.75
CA VAL A 243 -1.10 -13.42 -16.83
C VAL A 243 0.07 -14.31 -16.39
N GLY A 244 0.88 -14.78 -17.33
CA GLY A 244 1.77 -15.93 -17.12
C GLY A 244 3.27 -15.67 -17.14
N LYS A 245 3.79 -14.69 -16.38
CA LYS A 245 5.23 -14.67 -15.98
C LYS A 245 5.56 -13.67 -14.86
N LEU A 246 5.05 -12.44 -14.96
CA LEU A 246 5.28 -11.36 -13.98
C LEU A 246 4.51 -11.57 -12.65
N ALA A 247 3.33 -12.19 -12.72
CA ALA A 247 2.57 -12.63 -11.54
C ALA A 247 3.31 -13.75 -10.79
N GLY A 248 4.11 -14.56 -11.49
CA GLY A 248 4.91 -15.62 -10.89
C GLY A 248 6.02 -15.08 -9.98
N TRP A 249 6.74 -14.03 -10.38
CA TRP A 249 7.79 -13.43 -9.55
C TRP A 249 7.22 -12.76 -8.29
N THR A 250 6.08 -12.10 -8.45
CA THR A 250 5.35 -11.42 -7.37
C THR A 250 4.77 -12.43 -6.37
N LEU A 251 4.10 -13.47 -6.87
CA LEU A 251 3.61 -14.57 -6.04
C LEU A 251 4.77 -15.28 -5.34
N GLY A 252 5.87 -15.56 -6.06
CA GLY A 252 7.07 -16.13 -5.48
C GLY A 252 7.65 -15.26 -4.36
N MET A 253 7.69 -13.94 -4.53
CA MET A 253 8.17 -13.01 -3.52
C MET A 253 7.32 -13.07 -2.25
N LEU A 254 6.00 -13.14 -2.39
CA LEU A 254 5.12 -13.29 -1.25
C LEU A 254 5.24 -14.64 -0.57
N LEU A 255 5.36 -15.74 -1.31
CA LEU A 255 5.59 -17.05 -0.71
C LEU A 255 6.88 -17.07 0.11
N VAL A 256 7.94 -16.42 -0.39
CA VAL A 256 9.20 -16.23 0.33
C VAL A 256 9.01 -15.38 1.59
N MET A 257 8.20 -14.31 1.53
CA MET A 257 7.86 -13.50 2.71
C MET A 257 7.03 -14.28 3.75
N GLN A 258 6.03 -15.04 3.31
CA GLN A 258 5.20 -15.86 4.19
C GLN A 258 5.99 -17.00 4.85
N LEU A 259 6.98 -17.57 4.15
CA LEU A 259 7.90 -18.54 4.75
C LEU A 259 8.72 -17.90 5.89
N ALA A 260 9.27 -16.70 5.67
CA ALA A 260 9.99 -15.98 6.70
C ALA A 260 9.06 -15.62 7.89
N GLY A 261 7.85 -15.14 7.62
CA GLY A 261 6.86 -14.81 8.66
C GLY A 261 6.36 -16.03 9.44
N LEU A 262 6.29 -17.21 8.80
CA LEU A 262 6.01 -18.47 9.49
C LEU A 262 7.11 -18.81 10.50
N VAL A 263 8.37 -18.76 10.06
CA VAL A 263 9.52 -19.02 10.96
C VAL A 263 9.56 -17.99 12.09
N GLU A 264 9.31 -16.72 11.79
CA GLU A 264 9.23 -15.66 12.78
C GLU A 264 8.16 -15.93 13.83
N THR A 265 6.99 -16.41 13.41
CA THR A 265 5.89 -16.80 14.30
C THR A 265 6.28 -17.97 15.21
N ILE A 266 6.88 -19.03 14.63
CA ILE A 266 7.36 -20.20 15.40
C ILE A 266 8.41 -19.76 16.44
N VAL A 267 9.35 -18.89 16.08
CA VAL A 267 10.37 -18.40 17.00
C VAL A 267 9.76 -17.50 18.07
N ALA A 268 8.82 -16.61 17.72
CA ALA A 268 8.14 -15.76 18.68
C ALA A 268 7.38 -16.56 19.75
N TYR A 269 6.79 -17.69 19.39
CA TYR A 269 6.08 -18.57 20.31
C TYR A 269 6.96 -19.27 21.35
N LEU A 270 8.28 -19.33 21.15
CA LEU A 270 9.20 -19.81 22.20
C LEU A 270 9.15 -18.96 23.47
N ALA A 271 8.71 -17.70 23.35
CA ALA A 271 8.51 -16.78 24.47
C ALA A 271 7.07 -16.74 24.99
N SER A 272 6.15 -17.54 24.43
CA SER A 272 4.72 -17.48 24.79
C SER A 272 4.44 -17.92 26.22
N GLY A 273 3.43 -17.30 26.84
CA GLY A 273 2.99 -17.59 28.21
C GLY A 273 3.52 -16.58 29.21
N GLU A 274 4.82 -16.64 29.51
CA GLU A 274 5.42 -15.81 30.57
C GLU A 274 6.12 -14.55 30.05
N ASN A 275 6.45 -14.50 28.76
CA ASN A 275 7.22 -13.40 28.16
C ASN A 275 6.48 -12.77 26.98
N ALA A 276 6.97 -11.62 26.54
CA ALA A 276 6.48 -10.98 25.33
C ALA A 276 6.66 -11.90 24.13
N SER A 277 5.54 -12.24 23.48
CA SER A 277 5.46 -13.10 22.31
C SER A 277 4.72 -12.38 21.17
N ILE A 278 3.93 -13.10 20.39
CA ILE A 278 3.35 -12.61 19.15
C ILE A 278 2.40 -11.44 19.36
N ALA A 279 1.60 -11.43 20.44
CA ALA A 279 0.69 -10.34 20.74
C ALA A 279 1.44 -9.02 21.05
N ALA A 280 2.50 -9.10 21.85
CA ALA A 280 3.38 -7.96 22.13
C ALA A 280 4.10 -7.45 20.88
N MET A 281 4.58 -8.35 20.02
CA MET A 281 5.22 -8.01 18.75
C MET A 281 4.27 -7.31 17.79
N GLN A 282 3.04 -7.81 17.63
CA GLN A 282 2.02 -7.21 16.77
C GLN A 282 1.65 -5.79 17.25
N ASN A 283 1.50 -5.60 18.57
CA ASN A 283 1.23 -4.28 19.13
C ASN A 283 2.39 -3.31 18.91
N ALA A 284 3.64 -3.73 19.15
CA ALA A 284 4.81 -2.89 18.89
C ALA A 284 4.94 -2.54 17.39
N PHE A 285 4.70 -3.50 16.50
CA PHE A 285 4.73 -3.29 15.05
C PHE A 285 3.65 -2.30 14.59
N LEU A 286 2.46 -2.37 15.18
CA LEU A 286 1.36 -1.44 14.89
C LEU A 286 1.77 0.01 15.20
N ILE A 287 2.51 0.26 16.28
CA ILE A 287 3.06 1.58 16.62
C ILE A 287 4.12 2.01 15.60
N PHE A 288 5.05 1.10 15.29
CA PHE A 288 6.10 1.31 14.31
C PHE A 288 5.54 1.65 12.92
N ALA A 289 4.45 1.00 12.51
CA ALA A 289 3.85 1.14 11.21
C ALA A 289 3.13 2.49 11.02
N LEU A 290 2.70 3.17 12.09
CA LEU A 290 1.95 4.43 12.01
C LEU A 290 2.64 5.50 11.13
N PRO A 291 3.88 5.95 11.42
CA PRO A 291 4.53 6.97 10.61
C PRO A 291 4.85 6.47 9.19
N HIS A 292 5.17 5.19 9.03
CA HIS A 292 5.41 4.59 7.73
C HIS A 292 4.15 4.65 6.85
N ALA A 293 3.04 4.15 7.37
CA ALA A 293 1.79 4.01 6.65
C ALA A 293 1.13 5.37 6.35
N VAL A 294 1.38 6.41 7.15
CA VAL A 294 0.86 7.76 6.91
C VAL A 294 1.77 8.55 5.96
N VAL A 295 3.08 8.48 6.15
CA VAL A 295 4.02 9.35 5.42
C VAL A 295 4.68 8.63 4.26
N ALA A 296 5.33 7.49 4.52
CA ALA A 296 6.12 6.80 3.50
C ALA A 296 5.23 6.29 2.38
N VAL A 297 4.11 5.65 2.70
CA VAL A 297 3.17 5.12 1.70
C VAL A 297 2.59 6.23 0.83
N SER A 298 2.11 7.32 1.44
CA SER A 298 1.51 8.46 0.75
C SER A 298 2.50 9.14 -0.20
N ILE A 299 3.69 9.47 0.29
CA ILE A 299 4.72 10.13 -0.52
C ILE A 299 5.22 9.18 -1.62
N ALA A 300 5.56 7.94 -1.28
CA ALA A 300 6.06 6.99 -2.28
C ALA A 300 5.03 6.68 -3.36
N THR A 301 3.72 6.75 -3.09
CA THR A 301 2.68 6.59 -4.11
C THR A 301 2.68 7.76 -5.10
N ALA A 302 2.73 9.00 -4.61
CA ALA A 302 2.82 10.18 -5.48
C ALA A 302 4.13 10.22 -6.28
N PHE A 303 5.25 9.82 -5.68
CA PHE A 303 6.53 9.75 -6.38
C PHE A 303 6.62 8.55 -7.32
N PHE A 304 5.91 7.46 -7.05
CA PHE A 304 5.85 6.31 -7.95
C PHE A 304 5.21 6.67 -9.30
N THR A 305 4.11 7.43 -9.30
CA THR A 305 3.46 7.86 -10.55
C THR A 305 4.37 8.78 -11.36
N ARG A 306 5.04 9.74 -10.70
CA ARG A 306 6.04 10.60 -11.33
C ARG A 306 7.22 9.83 -11.91
N MET A 307 7.78 8.88 -11.15
CA MET A 307 8.85 7.99 -11.61
C MET A 307 8.43 7.16 -12.83
N SER A 308 7.20 6.64 -12.85
CA SER A 308 6.69 5.85 -13.97
C SER A 308 6.50 6.69 -15.23
N ALA A 309 6.02 7.93 -15.08
CA ALA A 309 5.91 8.89 -16.18
C ALA A 309 7.30 9.25 -16.74
N ALA A 310 8.27 9.55 -15.86
CA ALA A 310 9.64 9.86 -16.26
C ALA A 310 10.30 8.72 -17.04
N ILE A 311 10.09 7.46 -16.66
CA ILE A 311 10.60 6.30 -17.42
C ILE A 311 9.86 6.13 -18.74
N SER A 312 8.54 6.33 -18.76
CA SER A 312 7.72 6.24 -19.99
C SER A 312 8.10 7.30 -21.03
N ASP A 313 8.48 8.49 -20.57
CA ASP A 313 8.90 9.62 -21.40
C ASP A 313 10.41 9.62 -21.73
N ASP A 314 11.13 8.52 -21.42
CA ASP A 314 12.59 8.38 -21.61
C ASP A 314 13.45 9.47 -20.92
N ARG A 315 13.02 9.90 -19.73
CA ARG A 315 13.70 10.90 -18.88
C ARG A 315 14.30 10.28 -17.61
N PRO A 316 15.38 9.47 -17.72
CA PRO A 316 15.96 8.75 -16.58
C PRO A 316 16.56 9.67 -15.50
N GLN A 317 16.95 10.90 -15.85
CA GLN A 317 17.45 11.88 -14.87
C GLN A 317 16.34 12.40 -13.96
N ASP A 318 15.13 12.60 -14.51
CA ASP A 318 13.97 13.00 -13.74
C ASP A 318 13.55 11.88 -12.78
N PHE A 319 13.61 10.62 -13.21
CA PHE A 319 13.41 9.47 -12.31
C PHE A 319 14.37 9.49 -11.10
N ILE A 320 15.67 9.74 -11.33
CA ILE A 320 16.66 9.81 -10.24
C ILE A 320 16.38 10.99 -9.31
N ARG A 321 16.02 12.15 -9.87
CA ARG A 321 15.63 13.34 -9.11
C ARG A 321 14.41 13.07 -8.23
N ASP A 322 13.39 12.43 -8.80
CA ASP A 322 12.13 12.11 -8.12
C ASP A 322 12.34 11.08 -7.01
N LEU A 323 13.12 10.02 -7.27
CA LEU A 323 13.51 9.05 -6.23
C LEU A 323 14.27 9.74 -5.09
N SER A 324 15.19 10.66 -5.41
CA SER A 324 15.97 11.40 -4.42
C SER A 324 15.09 12.34 -3.59
N GLU A 325 14.23 13.12 -4.24
CA GLU A 325 13.30 14.04 -3.59
C GLU A 325 12.32 13.29 -2.68
N GLY A 326 11.69 12.23 -3.18
CA GLY A 326 10.80 11.37 -2.39
C GLY A 326 11.52 10.76 -1.19
N SER A 327 12.74 10.25 -1.38
CA SER A 327 13.53 9.66 -0.29
C SER A 327 13.90 10.67 0.80
N ARG A 328 14.17 11.93 0.44
CA ARG A 328 14.48 13.00 1.40
C ARG A 328 13.23 13.48 2.15
N LEU A 329 12.09 13.63 1.46
CA LEU A 329 10.83 14.01 2.10
C LEU A 329 10.37 12.94 3.08
N ILE A 330 10.41 11.66 2.69
CA ILE A 330 10.15 10.53 3.59
C ILE A 330 11.10 10.57 4.79
N GLY A 331 12.40 10.72 4.54
CA GLY A 331 13.43 10.75 5.59
C GLY A 331 13.23 11.87 6.63
N MET A 332 12.82 13.06 6.19
CA MET A 332 12.55 14.21 7.07
C MET A 332 11.50 13.87 8.13
N PHE A 333 10.34 13.37 7.70
CA PHE A 333 9.25 13.05 8.64
C PHE A 333 9.49 11.77 9.44
N LEU A 334 10.17 10.77 8.86
CA LEU A 334 10.45 9.54 9.57
C LEU A 334 11.56 9.67 10.61
N LEU A 335 12.54 10.56 10.41
CA LEU A 335 13.52 10.85 11.47
C LEU A 335 12.87 11.61 12.63
N PHE A 336 11.97 12.54 12.35
CA PHE A 336 11.12 13.16 13.37
C PHE A 336 10.32 12.09 14.15
N SER A 337 9.59 11.25 13.43
CA SER A 337 8.71 10.25 14.03
C SER A 337 9.49 9.15 14.74
N GLY A 338 10.62 8.70 14.19
CA GLY A 338 11.43 7.63 14.75
C GLY A 338 12.05 8.02 16.10
N PHE A 339 12.66 9.20 16.17
CA PHE A 339 13.19 9.73 17.44
C PHE A 339 12.06 10.08 18.42
N GLY A 340 10.96 10.67 17.93
CA GLY A 340 9.78 10.97 18.75
C GLY A 340 9.17 9.72 19.37
N LEU A 341 8.95 8.66 18.60
CA LEU A 341 8.43 7.38 19.09
C LEU A 341 9.41 6.66 20.01
N ALA A 342 10.72 6.72 19.73
CA ALA A 342 11.73 6.14 20.61
C ALA A 342 11.71 6.82 21.99
N LEU A 343 11.53 8.14 22.01
CA LEU A 343 11.42 8.93 23.23
C LEU A 343 10.19 8.55 24.07
N VAL A 344 9.04 8.38 23.41
CA VAL A 344 7.77 8.07 24.08
C VAL A 344 7.48 6.57 24.13
N ALA A 345 8.48 5.71 23.85
CA ALA A 345 8.25 4.26 23.73
C ALA A 345 7.63 3.64 24.98
N VAL A 346 8.08 4.05 26.17
CA VAL A 346 7.56 3.58 27.46
C VAL A 346 6.10 4.04 27.71
N PRO A 347 5.76 5.34 27.67
CA PRO A 347 4.36 5.74 27.82
C PRO A 347 3.47 5.18 26.72
N PHE A 348 3.97 5.04 25.50
CA PHE A 348 3.18 4.43 24.44
C PHE A 348 2.91 2.94 24.71
N ALA A 349 3.92 2.19 25.18
CA ALA A 349 3.77 0.80 25.60
C ALA A 349 2.77 0.65 26.76
N ARG A 350 2.70 1.62 27.69
CA ARG A 350 1.71 1.67 28.77
C ARG A 350 0.26 1.72 28.30
N ILE A 351 -0.01 2.18 27.09
CA ILE A 351 -1.35 2.16 26.50
C ILE A 351 -1.82 0.72 26.28
N PHE A 352 -0.90 -0.20 25.99
CA PHE A 352 -1.18 -1.61 25.70
C PHE A 352 -0.97 -2.50 26.93
N ALA A 353 0.14 -2.34 27.66
CA ALA A 353 0.46 -3.17 28.83
C ALA A 353 0.16 -2.45 30.15
N THR A 354 -0.22 -3.22 31.17
CA THR A 354 -0.50 -2.72 32.52
C THR A 354 0.62 -3.01 33.53
N THR A 355 1.37 -4.09 33.34
CA THR A 355 2.51 -4.49 34.18
C THR A 355 3.80 -3.83 33.72
N ASP A 356 4.70 -3.44 34.63
CA ASP A 356 6.01 -2.87 34.27
C ASP A 356 6.84 -3.78 33.37
N ALA A 357 6.84 -5.09 33.63
CA ALA A 357 7.51 -6.06 32.76
C ALA A 357 7.00 -5.96 31.31
N GLY A 358 5.68 -6.04 31.11
CA GLY A 358 5.08 -5.90 29.78
C GLY A 358 5.29 -4.54 29.12
N ILE A 359 5.27 -3.45 29.88
CA ILE A 359 5.57 -2.10 29.38
C ILE A 359 7.01 -2.05 28.85
N ASN A 360 7.97 -2.52 29.64
CA ASN A 360 9.38 -2.52 29.27
C ASN A 360 9.64 -3.44 28.06
N SER A 361 9.01 -4.63 28.00
CA SER A 361 9.15 -5.54 26.87
C SER A 361 8.61 -4.94 25.57
N ILE A 362 7.38 -4.38 25.56
CA ILE A 362 6.82 -3.74 24.36
C ILE A 362 7.67 -2.53 23.95
N ALA A 363 8.11 -1.71 24.90
CA ALA A 363 8.99 -0.57 24.62
C ALA A 363 10.33 -1.01 24.00
N ALA A 364 10.93 -2.10 24.50
CA ALA A 364 12.17 -2.66 23.95
C ALA A 364 11.97 -3.20 22.52
N ILE A 365 10.87 -3.91 22.26
CA ILE A 365 10.51 -4.41 20.92
C ILE A 365 10.27 -3.23 19.96
N LEU A 366 9.57 -2.19 20.41
CA LEU A 366 9.33 -0.99 19.61
C LEU A 366 10.65 -0.30 19.27
N ILE A 367 11.56 -0.09 20.24
CA ILE A 367 12.88 0.50 20.00
C ILE A 367 13.67 -0.34 18.98
N ALA A 368 13.64 -1.67 19.10
CA ALA A 368 14.27 -2.59 18.16
C ALA A 368 13.72 -2.46 16.73
N PHE A 369 12.40 -2.29 16.56
CA PHE A 369 11.82 -1.98 15.25
C PHE A 369 12.20 -0.58 14.75
N LEU A 370 12.24 0.43 15.62
CA LEU A 370 12.54 1.81 15.25
C LEU A 370 13.95 2.00 14.68
N VAL A 371 14.92 1.15 15.05
CA VAL A 371 16.23 1.06 14.38
C VAL A 371 16.06 0.83 12.87
N GLY A 372 15.07 0.05 12.49
CA GLY A 372 14.72 -0.29 11.11
C GLY A 372 13.79 0.70 10.40
N LEU A 373 13.25 1.73 11.05
CA LEU A 373 12.17 2.55 10.48
C LEU A 373 12.58 3.24 9.17
N ILE A 374 13.77 3.82 9.18
CA ILE A 374 14.37 4.49 8.02
C ILE A 374 14.67 3.48 6.90
N PRO A 375 15.45 2.41 7.11
CA PRO A 375 15.73 1.46 6.04
C PRO A 375 14.50 0.70 5.56
N PHE A 376 13.52 0.41 6.42
CA PHE A 376 12.25 -0.21 6.04
C PHE A 376 11.47 0.69 5.06
N SER A 377 11.38 1.99 5.34
CA SER A 377 10.68 2.92 4.47
C SER A 377 11.48 3.31 3.22
N GLY A 378 12.81 3.35 3.34
CA GLY A 378 13.71 3.46 2.19
C GLY A 378 13.58 2.28 1.24
N LEU A 379 13.49 1.06 1.80
CA LEU A 379 13.24 -0.16 1.02
C LEU A 379 11.92 -0.05 0.26
N PHE A 380 10.87 0.46 0.90
CA PHE A 380 9.57 0.65 0.27
C PHE A 380 9.62 1.57 -0.95
N ILE A 381 10.21 2.77 -0.86
CA ILE A 381 10.30 3.67 -2.03
C ILE A 381 11.24 3.12 -3.12
N VAL A 382 12.33 2.44 -2.75
CA VAL A 382 13.21 1.79 -3.72
C VAL A 382 12.49 0.65 -4.45
N GLN A 383 11.66 -0.13 -3.76
CA GLN A 383 10.79 -1.13 -4.39
C GLN A 383 9.85 -0.47 -5.41
N ARG A 384 9.25 0.68 -5.09
CA ARG A 384 8.44 1.45 -6.05
C ARG A 384 9.25 1.90 -7.26
N ALA A 385 10.51 2.27 -7.07
CA ALA A 385 11.43 2.57 -8.17
C ALA A 385 11.66 1.35 -9.09
N PHE A 386 11.89 0.16 -8.53
CA PHE A 386 11.99 -1.08 -9.32
C PHE A 386 10.69 -1.45 -10.03
N TYR A 387 9.54 -1.16 -9.43
CA TYR A 387 8.24 -1.38 -10.07
C TYR A 387 7.99 -0.40 -11.23
N ALA A 388 8.41 0.86 -11.11
CA ALA A 388 8.35 1.82 -12.20
C ALA A 388 9.27 1.42 -13.38
N LEU A 389 10.34 0.69 -13.09
CA LEU A 389 11.23 0.06 -14.08
C LEU A 389 10.74 -1.31 -14.58
N GLU A 390 9.52 -1.72 -14.20
CA GLU A 390 8.93 -3.04 -14.51
C GLU A 390 9.78 -4.25 -14.08
N ASP A 391 10.70 -4.07 -13.13
CA ASP A 391 11.61 -5.12 -12.67
C ASP A 391 11.25 -5.66 -11.28
N THR A 392 10.19 -6.47 -11.25
CA THR A 392 9.79 -7.24 -10.07
C THR A 392 10.72 -8.43 -9.81
N LYS A 393 11.40 -8.93 -10.85
CA LYS A 393 12.29 -10.09 -10.78
C LYS A 393 13.48 -9.83 -9.86
N THR A 394 14.12 -8.67 -9.97
CA THR A 394 15.25 -8.31 -9.11
C THR A 394 14.84 -8.27 -7.64
N VAL A 395 13.69 -7.64 -7.34
CA VAL A 395 13.18 -7.55 -5.97
C VAL A 395 12.91 -8.94 -5.41
N PHE A 396 12.28 -9.82 -6.20
CA PHE A 396 12.07 -11.22 -5.83
C PHE A 396 13.37 -11.93 -5.44
N PHE A 397 14.41 -11.88 -6.30
CA PHE A 397 15.67 -12.58 -6.01
C PHE A 397 16.40 -12.00 -4.79
N VAL A 398 16.33 -10.68 -4.55
CA VAL A 398 16.88 -10.10 -3.33
C VAL A 398 16.19 -10.66 -2.09
N PHE A 399 14.86 -10.77 -2.09
CA PHE A 399 14.14 -11.41 -0.99
C PHE A 399 14.49 -12.89 -0.85
N LEU A 400 14.46 -13.64 -1.96
CA LEU A 400 14.78 -15.07 -1.98
C LEU A 400 16.18 -15.36 -1.40
N PHE A 401 17.21 -14.62 -1.80
CA PHE A 401 18.58 -14.84 -1.35
C PHE A 401 18.85 -14.31 0.07
N THR A 402 18.06 -13.35 0.55
CA THR A 402 18.20 -12.84 1.94
C THR A 402 17.39 -13.63 2.95
N VAL A 403 16.39 -14.42 2.54
CA VAL A 403 15.57 -15.22 3.48
C VAL A 403 16.36 -16.24 4.30
N PRO A 404 17.31 -17.03 3.75
CA PRO A 404 18.13 -17.93 4.55
C PRO A 404 18.90 -17.19 5.66
N LEU A 405 19.45 -16.01 5.34
CA LEU A 405 20.11 -15.16 6.33
C LEU A 405 19.12 -14.61 7.37
N HIS A 406 17.91 -14.26 6.94
CA HIS A 406 16.84 -13.82 7.84
C HIS A 406 16.49 -14.91 8.86
N ILE A 407 16.20 -16.12 8.35
CA ILE A 407 15.89 -17.32 9.16
C ILE A 407 17.05 -17.65 10.10
N PHE A 408 18.29 -17.56 9.63
CA PHE A 408 19.47 -17.79 10.48
C PHE A 408 19.54 -16.80 11.65
N GLY A 409 19.27 -15.51 11.41
CA GLY A 409 19.25 -14.53 12.50
C GLY A 409 18.08 -14.72 13.46
N MET A 410 16.92 -15.17 12.99
CA MET A 410 15.81 -15.56 13.88
C MET A 410 16.19 -16.78 14.74
N ALA A 411 16.85 -17.78 14.16
CA ALA A 411 17.35 -18.93 14.90
C ALA A 411 18.42 -18.53 15.94
N LEU A 412 19.26 -17.54 15.64
CA LEU A 412 20.19 -16.98 16.61
C LEU A 412 19.47 -16.28 17.77
N ALA A 413 18.42 -15.51 17.47
CA ALA A 413 17.58 -14.91 18.51
C ALA A 413 16.91 -15.97 19.40
N ALA A 414 16.48 -17.09 18.81
CA ALA A 414 15.87 -18.22 19.52
C ALA A 414 16.78 -18.91 20.56
N ILE A 415 18.11 -18.82 20.38
CA ILE A 415 19.10 -19.40 21.32
C ILE A 415 19.40 -18.44 22.47
N GLY A 416 19.05 -17.16 22.32
CA GLY A 416 19.22 -16.15 23.36
C GLY A 416 18.27 -16.34 24.54
N PRO A 417 18.38 -15.47 25.57
CA PRO A 417 17.44 -15.47 26.68
C PRO A 417 16.01 -15.22 26.19
N VAL A 418 15.03 -15.95 26.75
CA VAL A 418 13.63 -15.95 26.31
C VAL A 418 13.02 -14.55 26.27
N GLU A 419 13.35 -13.72 27.26
CA GLU A 419 12.94 -12.31 27.39
C GLU A 419 13.33 -11.44 26.18
N PHE A 420 14.42 -11.78 25.49
CA PHE A 420 14.98 -11.02 24.37
C PHE A 420 14.70 -11.65 23.00
N ILE A 421 14.03 -12.80 22.92
CA ILE A 421 13.76 -13.47 21.63
C ILE A 421 13.03 -12.51 20.67
N VAL A 422 11.92 -11.91 21.11
CA VAL A 422 11.11 -11.02 20.25
C VAL A 422 11.80 -9.69 19.97
N VAL A 423 12.60 -9.17 20.89
CA VAL A 423 13.48 -8.01 20.63
C VAL A 423 14.49 -8.37 19.53
N GLY A 424 15.08 -9.56 19.61
CA GLY A 424 15.98 -10.11 18.59
C GLY A 424 15.31 -10.26 17.22
N LEU A 425 14.06 -10.75 17.17
CA LEU A 425 13.26 -10.81 15.93
C LEU A 425 13.06 -9.42 15.32
N ALA A 426 12.63 -8.44 16.13
CA ALA A 426 12.42 -7.06 15.68
C ALA A 426 13.72 -6.40 15.18
N LEU A 427 14.84 -6.61 15.87
CA LEU A 427 16.17 -6.18 15.42
C LEU A 427 16.56 -6.86 14.12
N MET A 428 16.32 -8.16 13.99
CA MET A 428 16.66 -8.90 12.79
C MET A 428 15.86 -8.41 11.58
N GLN A 429 14.58 -8.05 11.76
CA GLN A 429 13.78 -7.43 10.71
C GLN A 429 14.36 -6.07 10.28
N SER A 430 14.85 -5.27 11.23
CA SER A 430 15.55 -4.00 10.97
C SER A 430 16.85 -4.19 10.19
N ILE A 431 17.66 -5.19 10.57
CA ILE A 431 18.90 -5.56 9.89
C ILE A 431 18.60 -6.02 8.45
N MET A 432 17.62 -6.90 8.26
CA MET A 432 17.26 -7.39 6.93
C MET A 432 16.68 -6.31 6.03
N SER A 433 15.89 -5.39 6.57
CA SER A 433 15.38 -4.24 5.82
C SER A 433 16.53 -3.35 5.33
N THR A 434 17.53 -3.13 6.19
CA THR A 434 18.76 -2.39 5.86
C THR A 434 19.57 -3.08 4.77
N LEU A 435 19.79 -4.39 4.93
CA LEU A 435 20.55 -5.19 3.97
C LEU A 435 19.88 -5.20 2.59
N ARG A 436 18.56 -5.45 2.54
CA ARG A 436 17.79 -5.46 1.29
C ARG A 436 17.81 -4.09 0.61
N LEU A 437 17.64 -3.01 1.38
CA LEU A 437 17.77 -1.65 0.87
C LEU A 437 19.15 -1.41 0.26
N ALA A 438 20.22 -1.77 0.97
CA ALA A 438 21.59 -1.59 0.49
C ALA A 438 21.84 -2.36 -0.82
N ILE A 439 21.43 -3.62 -0.89
CA ILE A 439 21.55 -4.44 -2.10
C ILE A 439 20.79 -3.81 -3.27
N LEU A 440 19.53 -3.41 -3.06
CA LEU A 440 18.71 -2.82 -4.12
C LEU A 440 19.24 -1.46 -4.58
N LEU A 441 19.74 -0.62 -3.68
CA LEU A 441 20.39 0.65 -4.04
C LEU A 441 21.66 0.42 -4.88
N VAL A 442 22.46 -0.60 -4.54
CA VAL A 442 23.65 -0.96 -5.33
C VAL A 442 23.25 -1.45 -6.73
N ILE A 443 22.22 -2.30 -6.83
CA ILE A 443 21.72 -2.78 -8.13
C ILE A 443 21.15 -1.63 -8.94
N LEU A 444 20.38 -0.73 -8.32
CA LEU A 444 19.79 0.43 -8.98
C LEU A 444 20.87 1.39 -9.50
N ARG A 445 21.91 1.66 -8.70
CA ARG A 445 23.08 2.44 -9.12
C ARG A 445 23.78 1.82 -10.33
N LYS A 446 23.95 0.50 -10.35
CA LYS A 446 24.57 -0.20 -11.50
C LYS A 446 23.76 -0.08 -12.78
N ARG A 447 22.44 0.12 -12.69
CA ARG A 447 21.54 0.22 -13.84
C ARG A 447 21.33 1.63 -14.33
N MET A 448 21.06 2.56 -13.42
CA MET A 448 20.71 3.95 -13.74
C MET A 448 21.93 4.89 -13.70
N GLY A 449 23.10 4.40 -13.28
CA GLY A 449 24.31 5.21 -13.16
C GLY A 449 24.41 5.93 -11.81
N GLN A 450 24.83 7.19 -11.83
CA GLN A 450 25.05 7.96 -10.60
C GLN A 450 23.71 8.37 -9.98
N LEU A 451 23.41 7.80 -8.81
CA LEU A 451 22.30 8.26 -7.97
C LEU A 451 22.72 9.48 -7.17
N ASP A 452 21.74 10.29 -6.76
CA ASP A 452 21.91 11.53 -6.00
C ASP A 452 22.23 11.30 -4.49
N PHE A 453 23.13 10.35 -4.20
CA PHE A 453 23.51 9.95 -2.85
C PHE A 453 24.08 11.10 -2.03
N ALA A 454 24.79 12.05 -2.65
CA ALA A 454 25.37 13.18 -1.94
C ALA A 454 24.29 14.06 -1.29
N ASN A 455 23.24 14.42 -2.03
CA ASN A 455 22.16 15.25 -1.49
C ASN A 455 21.27 14.48 -0.51
N ILE A 456 21.00 13.20 -0.77
CA ILE A 456 20.28 12.32 0.17
C ILE A 456 21.06 12.28 1.49
N THR A 457 22.34 11.90 1.46
CA THR A 457 23.17 11.78 2.67
C THR A 457 23.26 13.10 3.43
N ARG A 458 23.48 14.22 2.74
CA ARG A 458 23.54 15.55 3.37
C ARG A 458 22.23 15.91 4.09
N SER A 459 21.10 15.54 3.52
CA SER A 459 19.79 15.85 4.08
C SER A 459 19.48 14.95 5.27
N TYR A 460 19.76 13.65 5.17
CA TYR A 460 19.68 12.73 6.31
C TYR A 460 20.58 13.15 7.47
N VAL A 461 21.81 13.62 7.22
CA VAL A 461 22.67 14.17 8.28
C VAL A 461 22.02 15.38 8.95
N ARG A 462 21.47 16.34 8.18
CA ARG A 462 20.77 17.50 8.74
C ARG A 462 19.54 17.09 9.58
N PHE A 463 18.75 16.15 9.06
CA PHE A 463 17.58 15.63 9.74
C PHE A 463 17.95 14.92 11.03
N THR A 464 18.99 14.08 11.03
CA THR A 464 19.47 13.36 12.22
C THR A 464 20.03 14.33 13.25
N VAL A 465 20.84 15.31 12.85
CA VAL A 465 21.35 16.35 13.77
C VAL A 465 20.19 17.12 14.40
N ALA A 466 19.18 17.50 13.60
CA ALA A 466 18.01 18.18 14.12
C ALA A 466 17.18 17.31 15.07
N ALA A 467 17.01 16.02 14.74
CA ALA A 467 16.27 15.07 15.57
C ALA A 467 16.96 14.81 16.90
N ILE A 468 18.28 14.60 16.90
CA ILE A 468 19.07 14.42 18.12
C ILE A 468 18.96 15.67 19.01
N ALA A 469 19.17 16.86 18.44
CA ALA A 469 19.09 18.09 19.19
C ALA A 469 17.68 18.35 19.76
N ALA A 470 16.63 18.05 18.99
CA ALA A 470 15.23 18.17 19.45
C ALA A 470 14.85 17.11 20.50
N SER A 471 15.50 15.95 20.49
CA SER A 471 15.26 14.88 21.46
C SER A 471 15.77 15.23 22.86
N ILE A 472 16.79 16.08 22.98
CA ILE A 472 17.37 16.47 24.29
C ILE A 472 16.33 17.14 25.21
N PRO A 473 15.68 18.27 24.85
CA PRO A 473 14.69 18.90 25.72
C PRO A 473 13.49 17.99 25.97
N ALA A 474 13.09 17.21 24.96
CA ALA A 474 11.98 16.27 25.10
C ALA A 474 12.31 15.15 26.10
N LEU A 475 13.54 14.62 26.09
CA LEU A 475 14.04 13.63 27.05
C LEU A 475 14.15 14.19 28.46
N ILE A 476 14.63 15.42 28.61
CA ILE A 476 14.65 16.09 29.93
C ILE A 476 13.24 16.13 30.52
N VAL A 477 12.25 16.56 29.73
CA VAL A 477 10.86 16.59 30.21
C VAL A 477 10.32 15.19 30.51
N MET A 478 10.61 14.18 29.68
CA MET A 478 10.19 12.79 29.96
C MET A 478 10.83 12.23 31.24
N VAL A 479 12.11 12.53 31.49
CA VAL A 479 12.79 12.16 32.74
C VAL A 479 12.15 12.86 33.94
N LEU A 480 11.84 14.15 33.82
CA LEU A 480 11.17 14.93 34.88
C LEU A 480 9.74 14.44 35.18
N LEU A 481 9.02 13.94 34.17
CA LEU A 481 7.73 13.27 34.38
C LEU A 481 7.88 11.91 35.05
N GLY A 482 9.09 11.37 35.15
CA GLY A 482 9.36 10.07 35.77
C GLY A 482 9.15 8.89 34.82
N THR A 483 9.29 9.04 33.49
CA THR A 483 9.08 7.95 32.52
C THR A 483 9.82 6.64 32.86
N PHE A 484 11.01 6.75 33.47
CA PHE A 484 11.85 5.61 33.83
C PHE A 484 11.69 5.14 35.29
N GLN A 485 10.75 5.73 36.03
CA GLN A 485 10.40 5.33 37.40
C GLN A 485 9.09 4.54 37.36
N GLU A 486 8.97 3.49 38.18
CA GLU A 486 7.76 2.63 38.23
C GLU A 486 6.52 3.44 38.61
N ASP A 487 6.63 4.32 39.61
CA ASP A 487 5.56 5.23 40.04
C ASP A 487 5.46 6.53 39.21
N GLY A 488 6.15 6.58 38.07
CA GLY A 488 6.19 7.75 37.20
C GLY A 488 4.82 8.14 36.65
N PHE A 489 4.59 9.45 36.48
CA PHE A 489 3.35 9.97 35.90
C PHE A 489 2.96 9.25 34.58
N PRO A 490 3.87 9.01 33.62
CA PRO A 490 3.56 8.35 32.35
C PRO A 490 3.17 6.87 32.46
N ARG A 491 3.46 6.22 33.60
CA ARG A 491 3.13 4.80 33.86
C ARG A 491 1.87 4.62 34.69
N SER A 492 1.41 5.66 35.38
CA SER A 492 0.26 5.60 36.29
C SER A 492 -1.07 5.20 35.62
N GLY A 493 -1.26 5.50 34.33
CA GLY A 493 -2.49 5.17 33.62
C GLY A 493 -2.44 5.53 32.13
N ILE A 494 -3.43 5.05 31.37
CA ILE A 494 -3.52 5.27 29.92
C ILE A 494 -3.66 6.78 29.60
N PHE A 495 -4.42 7.52 30.40
CA PHE A 495 -4.62 8.95 30.17
C PHE A 495 -3.31 9.74 30.36
N GLN A 496 -2.56 9.44 31.41
CA GLN A 496 -1.26 10.05 31.70
C GLN A 496 -0.20 9.66 30.68
N ALA A 497 -0.22 8.41 30.22
CA ALA A 497 0.58 7.94 29.09
C ALA A 497 0.29 8.76 27.81
N LEU A 498 -0.99 8.94 27.44
CA LEU A 498 -1.38 9.74 26.27
C LEU A 498 -0.93 11.20 26.39
N ILE A 499 -1.09 11.82 27.57
CA ILE A 499 -0.59 13.17 27.82
C ILE A 499 0.93 13.24 27.65
N SER A 500 1.66 12.25 28.17
CA SER A 500 3.12 12.19 28.08
C SER A 500 3.59 12.01 26.63
N CYS A 501 2.89 11.18 25.86
CA CYS A 501 3.12 11.06 24.40
C CYS A 501 2.87 12.39 23.69
N ALA A 502 1.78 13.09 24.00
CA ALA A 502 1.46 14.39 23.39
C ALA A 502 2.49 15.47 23.75
N ILE A 503 2.94 15.51 25.00
CA ILE A 503 4.00 16.42 25.46
C ILE A 503 5.32 16.10 24.76
N GLY A 504 5.74 14.84 24.75
CA GLY A 504 6.98 14.40 24.11
C GLY A 504 7.00 14.70 22.61
N ALA A 505 5.93 14.34 21.90
CA ALA A 505 5.78 14.64 20.48
C ALA A 505 5.69 16.16 20.21
N GLY A 506 5.00 16.90 21.06
CA GLY A 506 4.86 18.36 20.96
C GLY A 506 6.20 19.08 21.12
N ILE A 507 6.99 18.71 22.13
CA ILE A 507 8.35 19.26 22.32
C ILE A 507 9.24 18.87 21.15
N MET A 508 9.20 17.59 20.73
CA MET A 508 9.98 17.15 19.58
C MET A 508 9.65 17.99 18.34
N ALA A 509 8.36 18.25 18.06
CA ALA A 509 7.94 19.04 16.90
C ALA A 509 8.37 20.51 17.02
N LEU A 510 8.22 21.08 18.22
CA LEU A 510 8.58 22.45 18.54
C LEU A 510 10.06 22.74 18.32
N PHE A 511 10.96 21.76 18.55
CA PHE A 511 12.39 21.94 18.33
C PHE A 511 12.86 21.46 16.96
N TYR A 512 12.32 20.35 16.46
CA TYR A 512 12.77 19.72 15.21
C TYR A 512 12.55 20.61 13.98
N PHE A 513 11.31 21.07 13.76
CA PHE A 513 10.96 21.81 12.54
C PHE A 513 11.63 23.20 12.50
N PRO A 514 11.67 24.00 13.59
CA PRO A 514 12.43 25.24 13.59
C PRO A 514 13.94 25.03 13.38
N LEU A 515 14.51 23.95 13.94
CA LEU A 515 15.93 23.66 13.71
C LEU A 515 16.22 23.30 12.25
N LEU A 516 15.31 22.58 11.58
CA LEU A 516 15.40 22.37 10.12
C LEU A 516 15.33 23.68 9.32
N TRP A 517 14.51 24.63 9.77
CA TRP A 517 14.44 25.96 9.17
C TRP A 517 15.77 26.73 9.29
N VAL A 518 16.38 26.68 10.48
CA VAL A 518 17.69 27.30 10.79
C VAL A 518 18.83 26.63 10.03
N LEU A 519 18.84 25.29 9.97
CA LEU A 519 19.79 24.49 9.18
C LEU A 519 19.60 24.65 7.66
N LYS A 520 18.62 25.47 7.25
CA LYS A 520 18.28 25.78 5.85
C LYS A 520 18.01 24.50 5.04
N SER A 521 17.30 23.54 5.61
CA SER A 521 16.86 22.34 4.87
C SER A 521 16.01 22.79 3.67
N PRO A 522 16.42 22.44 2.43
CA PRO A 522 15.63 22.71 1.24
C PRO A 522 14.24 22.05 1.30
N GLU A 523 14.17 20.83 1.83
CA GLU A 523 12.96 20.03 1.93
C GLU A 523 11.93 20.70 2.84
N PHE A 524 12.33 21.07 4.06
CA PHE A 524 11.42 21.71 4.99
C PHE A 524 10.98 23.09 4.48
N ARG A 525 11.87 23.87 3.86
CA ARG A 525 11.49 25.17 3.29
C ARG A 525 10.55 25.03 2.09
N GLY A 526 10.77 24.04 1.23
CA GLY A 526 9.88 23.73 0.12
C GLY A 526 8.49 23.34 0.61
N PHE A 527 8.42 22.55 1.68
CA PHE A 527 7.16 22.16 2.32
C PHE A 527 6.47 23.31 3.08
N ALA A 528 7.22 24.08 3.87
CA ALA A 528 6.66 25.08 4.79
C ALA A 528 6.27 26.40 4.10
N ARG A 529 6.94 26.80 3.01
CA ARG A 529 6.67 28.09 2.33
C ARG A 529 5.24 28.22 1.80
N PRO A 530 4.67 27.25 1.07
CA PRO A 530 3.27 27.32 0.63
C PRO A 530 2.28 27.41 1.80
N VAL A 531 2.58 26.72 2.92
CA VAL A 531 1.74 26.74 4.12
C VAL A 531 1.82 28.10 4.81
N LEU A 532 3.03 28.63 5.02
CA LEU A 532 3.26 29.93 5.67
C LEU A 532 2.74 31.11 4.84
N ALA A 533 2.77 31.01 3.51
CA ALA A 533 2.19 31.99 2.61
C ALA A 533 0.66 32.12 2.80
N ARG A 534 -0.04 31.01 3.07
CA ARG A 534 -1.49 31.03 3.40
C ARG A 534 -1.81 31.76 4.71
N PHE A 535 -0.85 31.83 5.63
CA PHE A 535 -0.98 32.56 6.90
C PHE A 535 -0.36 33.97 6.86
N GLY A 536 -0.02 34.50 5.67
CA GLY A 536 0.50 35.87 5.52
C GLY A 536 1.92 36.09 6.04
N VAL A 537 2.66 35.03 6.38
CA VAL A 537 4.02 35.13 6.91
C VAL A 537 5.01 35.36 5.75
N LYS A 538 5.54 36.59 5.63
CA LYS A 538 6.59 36.92 4.65
C LYS A 538 7.92 36.28 5.07
N THR A 539 8.23 35.11 4.52
CA THR A 539 9.53 34.45 4.77
C THR A 539 10.60 35.07 3.87
N GLY A 540 11.39 36.00 4.40
CA GLY A 540 12.51 36.62 3.68
C GLY A 540 13.64 35.63 3.41
N GLY A 541 13.89 35.32 2.13
CA GLY A 541 15.05 34.54 1.70
C GLY A 541 15.02 34.30 0.19
N PRO A 542 16.17 34.29 -0.50
CA PRO A 542 16.25 34.46 -1.94
C PRO A 542 15.42 33.38 -2.65
N SER A 543 14.53 33.83 -3.52
CA SER A 543 14.08 33.07 -4.68
C SER A 543 15.34 32.61 -5.40
N SER A 544 15.67 31.32 -5.33
CA SER A 544 16.63 30.78 -6.29
C SER A 544 15.99 30.97 -7.65
N PRO A 545 16.58 31.75 -8.57
CA PRO A 545 16.04 31.82 -9.91
C PRO A 545 16.12 30.41 -10.49
N ALA A 546 15.01 29.93 -11.06
CA ALA A 546 15.08 28.92 -12.09
C ALA A 546 16.08 29.46 -13.12
N ARG A 547 17.27 28.83 -13.20
CA ARG A 547 18.28 29.23 -14.16
C ARG A 547 18.03 28.46 -15.44
N GLY A 548 17.40 29.17 -16.37
CA GLY A 548 17.56 29.03 -17.81
C GLY A 548 16.81 27.88 -18.45
N GLU A 549 15.56 28.13 -18.83
CA GLU A 549 15.14 28.01 -20.23
C GLU A 549 14.30 29.26 -20.52
N ASP A 550 14.88 30.20 -21.26
CA ASP A 550 14.16 31.31 -21.86
C ASP A 550 13.40 30.77 -23.09
N GLU A 551 12.25 31.40 -23.36
CA GLU A 551 11.33 31.22 -24.49
C GLU A 551 10.21 30.18 -24.34
N GLU A 552 9.13 30.56 -23.64
CA GLU A 552 7.77 30.51 -24.20
C GLU A 552 6.74 31.22 -23.29
N GLY A 553 6.12 32.28 -23.83
CA GLY A 553 4.73 32.68 -23.62
C GLY A 553 4.22 33.01 -22.21
N ASP A 554 4.09 34.31 -21.93
CA ASP A 554 3.06 34.89 -21.06
C ASP A 554 1.74 34.11 -21.17
N LEU A 555 1.27 33.47 -20.09
CA LEU A 555 -0.12 33.11 -19.80
C LEU A 555 -0.18 32.31 -18.47
N ASP A 556 0.13 32.94 -17.34
CA ASP A 556 -0.29 32.44 -16.01
C ASP A 556 -0.03 33.49 -14.91
N ALA A 557 -0.93 34.48 -14.82
CA ALA A 557 -0.94 35.42 -13.69
C ALA A 557 -2.34 35.80 -13.17
N ASP A 558 -3.43 35.43 -13.85
CA ASP A 558 -4.79 35.84 -13.47
C ASP A 558 -5.69 34.74 -12.86
N LEU A 559 -5.22 33.50 -12.69
CA LEU A 559 -6.07 32.38 -12.23
C LEU A 559 -6.08 32.10 -10.72
N LEU A 560 -5.43 32.92 -9.88
CA LEU A 560 -5.36 32.67 -8.43
C LEU A 560 -5.75 33.85 -7.53
N ALA A 561 -6.50 34.83 -8.03
CA ALA A 561 -6.96 35.95 -7.20
C ALA A 561 -8.41 36.36 -7.50
N THR A 562 -9.40 35.57 -7.06
CA THR A 562 -10.75 36.13 -6.83
C THR A 562 -11.58 35.27 -5.88
N PHE A 563 -11.59 35.61 -4.59
CA PHE A 563 -12.73 35.34 -3.71
C PHE A 563 -12.85 36.46 -2.68
N PRO A 564 -13.99 37.19 -2.66
CA PRO A 564 -14.45 37.88 -1.46
C PRO A 564 -15.60 37.10 -0.79
N ASP A 565 -15.57 37.10 0.54
CA ASP A 565 -16.69 36.73 1.42
C ASP A 565 -17.92 37.64 1.20
N THR A 566 -19.13 37.11 1.30
CA THR A 566 -20.27 37.67 2.09
C THR A 566 -21.56 36.85 1.98
N ALA A 567 -22.36 36.94 3.04
CA ALA A 567 -23.59 36.20 3.30
C ALA A 567 -24.88 36.89 2.78
N THR A 568 -25.96 36.11 2.81
CA THR A 568 -27.41 36.46 2.78
C THR A 568 -28.03 36.98 1.48
N ALA A 569 -28.96 36.20 0.89
CA ALA A 569 -30.35 36.61 0.64
C ALA A 569 -31.16 35.46 -0.01
N SER A 570 -32.43 35.43 0.38
CA SER A 570 -33.54 34.56 -0.05
C SER A 570 -33.89 34.63 -1.54
N GLY A 571 -34.50 33.56 -2.06
CA GLY A 571 -35.31 33.64 -3.29
C GLY A 571 -35.44 32.31 -4.00
N SER A 572 -36.67 31.77 -4.02
CA SER A 572 -37.09 30.63 -4.84
C SER A 572 -36.87 30.89 -6.32
N ASP A 573 -36.22 29.96 -7.02
CA ASP A 573 -36.69 29.41 -8.30
C ASP A 573 -35.81 28.23 -8.73
N SER A 574 -36.43 27.25 -9.35
CA SER A 574 -35.85 25.97 -9.78
C SER A 574 -34.65 26.15 -10.73
N ALA A 575 -33.45 25.78 -10.28
CA ALA A 575 -32.25 25.72 -11.11
C ALA A 575 -32.00 24.30 -11.67
N PRO A 576 -31.56 24.14 -12.93
CA PRO A 576 -31.33 22.83 -13.55
C PRO A 576 -30.08 22.13 -12.99
N THR A 577 -30.09 20.80 -12.99
CA THR A 577 -28.96 19.94 -12.55
C THR A 577 -27.73 19.99 -13.47
N PRO A 578 -26.53 19.63 -12.99
CA PRO A 578 -25.22 19.94 -13.63
C PRO A 578 -24.91 19.22 -14.96
N TRP A 579 -25.82 18.38 -15.46
CA TRP A 579 -25.59 17.55 -16.65
C TRP A 579 -25.94 18.25 -17.97
N ASN A 580 -26.48 19.48 -17.93
CA ASN A 580 -26.90 20.24 -19.12
C ASN A 580 -25.86 21.25 -19.65
N LEU A 581 -24.63 21.27 -19.14
CA LEU A 581 -23.57 22.18 -19.58
C LEU A 581 -22.43 21.49 -20.34
N ALA A 582 -22.54 20.20 -20.62
CA ALA A 582 -21.53 19.44 -21.38
C ALA A 582 -21.75 19.48 -22.91
N SER A 583 -22.59 20.40 -23.42
CA SER A 583 -22.93 20.45 -24.86
C SER A 583 -22.30 21.63 -25.62
N GLU A 584 -21.32 22.34 -25.05
CA GLU A 584 -20.60 23.42 -25.74
C GLU A 584 -19.08 23.37 -25.49
N GLU A 585 -18.50 22.17 -25.47
CA GLU A 585 -17.06 22.02 -25.78
C GLU A 585 -16.90 21.91 -27.29
N ALA A 586 -16.07 22.76 -27.88
CA ALA A 586 -15.83 22.80 -29.32
C ALA A 586 -15.41 21.40 -29.82
N GLU A 587 -16.20 20.82 -30.73
CA GLU A 587 -15.88 19.53 -31.35
C GLU A 587 -14.51 19.61 -32.04
N PRO A 588 -13.64 18.59 -31.89
CA PRO A 588 -12.39 18.54 -32.63
C PRO A 588 -12.70 18.44 -34.14
N ASP A 589 -12.14 19.37 -34.91
CA ASP A 589 -12.48 19.61 -36.33
C ASP A 589 -11.86 18.55 -37.26
N THR A 590 -10.89 17.78 -36.76
CA THR A 590 -10.24 16.71 -37.53
C THR A 590 -10.35 15.33 -36.87
N ALA A 591 -10.42 14.28 -37.69
CA ALA A 591 -10.47 12.88 -37.22
C ALA A 591 -9.19 12.47 -36.45
N GLU A 592 -8.09 13.18 -36.67
CA GLU A 592 -6.81 12.96 -36.01
C GLU A 592 -6.79 13.59 -34.61
N GLU A 593 -7.35 14.79 -34.44
CA GLU A 593 -7.54 15.40 -33.11
C GLU A 593 -8.55 14.63 -32.26
N ARG A 594 -9.63 14.09 -32.85
CA ARG A 594 -10.56 13.19 -32.12
C ARG A 594 -9.85 11.95 -31.60
N ARG A 595 -8.98 11.33 -32.42
CA ARG A 595 -8.17 10.18 -32.00
C ARG A 595 -7.16 10.54 -30.91
N GLN A 596 -6.49 11.68 -31.04
CA GLN A 596 -5.51 12.13 -30.05
C GLN A 596 -6.19 12.47 -28.72
N ALA A 597 -7.34 13.16 -28.74
CA ALA A 597 -8.13 13.45 -27.55
C ALA A 597 -8.63 12.15 -26.87
N GLU A 598 -9.15 11.19 -27.64
CA GLU A 598 -9.55 9.87 -27.12
C GLU A 598 -8.35 9.09 -26.55
N GLU A 599 -7.17 9.16 -27.17
CA GLU A 599 -5.95 8.53 -26.67
C GLU A 599 -5.44 9.21 -25.39
N GLN A 600 -5.53 10.54 -25.30
CA GLN A 600 -5.14 11.32 -24.13
C GLN A 600 -6.07 11.06 -22.95
N GLU A 601 -7.39 11.11 -23.18
CA GLU A 601 -8.41 10.81 -22.17
C GLU A 601 -8.28 9.36 -21.67
N GLN A 602 -8.07 8.40 -22.58
CA GLN A 602 -7.79 7.02 -22.19
C GLN A 602 -6.46 6.87 -21.44
N ARG A 603 -5.44 7.68 -21.73
CA ARG A 603 -4.15 7.67 -21.03
C ARG A 603 -4.31 8.23 -19.62
N GLU A 604 -5.05 9.31 -19.46
CA GLU A 604 -5.35 9.94 -18.16
C GLU A 604 -6.26 9.05 -17.29
N GLU A 605 -7.32 8.48 -17.86
CA GLU A 605 -8.17 7.51 -17.16
C GLU A 605 -7.37 6.29 -16.69
N ARG A 606 -6.41 5.81 -17.49
CA ARG A 606 -5.53 4.68 -17.11
C ARG A 606 -4.56 5.05 -16.01
N VAL A 607 -3.95 6.24 -16.05
CA VAL A 607 -3.02 6.72 -15.01
C VAL A 607 -3.77 6.95 -13.70
N ASN A 608 -4.97 7.52 -13.76
CA ASN A 608 -5.83 7.73 -12.60
C ASN A 608 -6.34 6.40 -12.04
N ALA A 609 -6.92 5.51 -12.86
CA ALA A 609 -7.40 4.20 -12.39
C ALA A 609 -6.28 3.35 -11.75
N ALA A 610 -5.06 3.42 -12.30
CA ALA A 610 -3.87 2.82 -11.70
C ALA A 610 -3.59 3.43 -10.32
N SER A 611 -3.37 4.75 -10.23
CA SER A 611 -3.10 5.46 -8.97
C SER A 611 -4.12 5.17 -7.85
N TRP A 612 -5.39 4.95 -8.20
CA TRP A 612 -6.51 4.77 -7.26
C TRP A 612 -6.70 3.33 -6.74
N ALA A 613 -6.58 2.30 -7.58
CA ALA A 613 -6.63 0.90 -7.13
C ALA A 613 -5.47 0.56 -6.16
N PHE A 614 -4.35 1.27 -6.27
CA PHE A 614 -3.16 1.06 -5.44
C PHE A 614 -3.25 1.67 -4.03
N GLY A 615 -4.10 2.67 -3.80
CA GLY A 615 -4.28 3.30 -2.50
C GLY A 615 -4.94 2.37 -1.47
N GLY A 616 -6.16 1.88 -1.75
CA GLY A 616 -6.93 1.10 -0.78
C GLY A 616 -6.37 -0.30 -0.48
N ALA A 617 -5.89 -1.02 -1.50
CA ALA A 617 -5.41 -2.39 -1.33
C ALA A 617 -4.02 -2.48 -0.64
N THR A 618 -3.15 -1.48 -0.81
CA THR A 618 -1.84 -1.46 -0.16
C THR A 618 -1.92 -0.96 1.30
N GLU A 619 -2.96 -0.20 1.66
CA GLU A 619 -3.16 0.32 3.02
C GLU A 619 -3.69 -0.73 4.01
N ASP A 620 -4.63 -1.59 3.62
CA ASP A 620 -5.09 -2.70 4.47
C ASP A 620 -3.99 -3.78 4.66
N LEU A 621 -3.13 -3.98 3.66
CA LEU A 621 -2.04 -4.97 3.70
C LEU A 621 -0.73 -4.44 4.31
N SER A 622 -0.50 -3.12 4.28
CA SER A 622 0.54 -2.45 5.08
C SER A 622 0.33 -2.66 6.57
N THR A 623 -0.92 -2.76 7.02
CA THR A 623 -1.27 -3.04 8.43
C THR A 623 -0.99 -4.51 8.79
N ALA A 624 -0.93 -5.40 7.79
CA ALA A 624 -0.55 -6.81 7.92
C ALA A 624 0.95 -7.08 7.63
N GLY A 625 1.77 -6.05 7.40
CA GLY A 625 3.20 -6.20 7.10
C GLY A 625 3.52 -6.69 5.68
N ILE A 626 2.56 -6.67 4.75
CA ILE A 626 2.70 -7.28 3.42
C ILE A 626 2.61 -6.21 2.31
N ILE A 627 3.71 -6.07 1.56
CA ILE A 627 3.85 -5.12 0.44
C ILE A 627 3.55 -5.86 -0.86
N LEU A 628 2.52 -5.43 -1.60
CA LEU A 628 2.17 -5.97 -2.92
C LEU A 628 2.98 -5.32 -4.07
N PRO A 629 3.51 -6.11 -5.02
CA PRO A 629 4.04 -5.63 -6.32
C PRO A 629 2.95 -5.34 -7.37
N MET A 630 3.27 -4.44 -8.31
CA MET A 630 2.41 -4.00 -9.41
C MET A 630 2.66 -4.74 -10.73
N HIS A 631 1.65 -4.74 -11.63
CA HIS A 631 1.71 -5.21 -13.01
C HIS A 631 1.54 -4.02 -13.98
N SER A 632 2.39 -3.95 -15.02
CA SER A 632 2.21 -3.13 -16.21
C SER A 632 2.24 -4.03 -17.46
N ARG A 633 1.57 -3.61 -18.53
CA ARG A 633 1.40 -4.39 -19.76
C ARG A 633 2.70 -4.45 -20.56
N THR A 634 3.03 -5.65 -21.05
CA THR A 634 4.08 -5.91 -22.04
C THR A 634 3.81 -5.16 -23.35
N THR A 635 4.65 -4.18 -23.65
CA THR A 635 5.09 -3.87 -25.01
C THR A 635 6.53 -4.34 -25.13
N GLU A 636 6.79 -5.30 -26.03
CA GLU A 636 8.14 -5.76 -26.32
C GLU A 636 8.99 -4.59 -26.84
N ILE A 637 9.96 -4.15 -26.05
CA ILE A 637 11.06 -3.29 -26.52
C ILE A 637 12.21 -4.22 -26.95
N PRO A 638 12.85 -4.02 -28.12
CA PRO A 638 13.93 -4.88 -28.56
C PRO A 638 15.12 -4.81 -27.59
N LYS A 639 15.77 -5.95 -27.37
CA LYS A 639 17.00 -6.05 -26.58
C LYS A 639 18.06 -5.07 -27.11
N VAL A 640 18.38 -4.04 -26.34
CA VAL A 640 19.55 -3.19 -26.58
C VAL A 640 20.80 -4.01 -26.29
N GLY A 641 21.39 -4.56 -27.35
CA GLY A 641 22.70 -5.19 -27.32
C GLY A 641 23.80 -4.13 -27.25
N ARG A 642 24.81 -4.42 -26.41
CA ARG A 642 26.20 -3.91 -26.39
C ARG A 642 26.45 -2.50 -26.95
N THR A 643 26.85 -1.63 -26.03
CA THR A 643 27.48 -0.30 -26.23
C THR A 643 28.45 -0.24 -27.41
N GLU A 644 28.04 0.38 -28.51
CA GLU A 644 28.95 1.03 -29.47
C GLU A 644 29.28 2.45 -28.98
N PRO A 645 30.48 2.99 -29.27
CA PRO A 645 30.86 4.34 -28.88
C PRO A 645 30.03 5.40 -29.63
N PRO A 646 29.92 6.63 -29.09
CA PRO A 646 29.00 7.64 -29.61
C PRO A 646 29.40 8.08 -31.03
N ARG A 647 28.52 7.77 -32.01
CA ARG A 647 28.64 8.20 -33.40
C ARG A 647 28.56 9.73 -33.52
N THR A 648 29.39 10.29 -34.38
CA THR A 648 29.50 11.74 -34.60
C THR A 648 28.24 12.27 -35.29
N ARG A 649 27.91 13.57 -35.10
CA ARG A 649 26.76 14.24 -35.76
C ARG A 649 26.74 14.09 -37.29
N ARG A 650 27.90 13.84 -37.90
CA ARG A 650 28.05 13.64 -39.35
C ARG A 650 27.59 12.26 -39.80
N GLU A 651 27.91 11.21 -39.04
CA GLU A 651 27.48 9.84 -39.33
C GLU A 651 25.96 9.68 -39.20
N ARG A 652 25.35 10.35 -38.21
CA ARG A 652 23.88 10.37 -38.06
C ARG A 652 23.16 10.99 -39.26
N ARG A 653 23.70 12.08 -39.80
CA ARG A 653 23.15 12.74 -41.01
C ARG A 653 23.32 11.91 -42.28
N GLU A 654 24.39 11.11 -42.37
CA GLU A 654 24.60 10.19 -43.50
C GLU A 654 23.66 8.98 -43.44
N GLU A 655 23.40 8.43 -42.26
CA GLU A 655 22.39 7.37 -42.07
C GLU A 655 20.97 7.88 -42.37
N GLU A 656 20.59 9.06 -41.89
CA GLU A 656 19.29 9.67 -42.21
C GLU A 656 19.14 9.89 -43.72
N ARG A 657 20.18 10.38 -44.41
CA ARG A 657 20.16 10.53 -45.87
C ARG A 657 20.01 9.19 -46.58
N ARG A 658 20.69 8.13 -46.13
CA ARG A 658 20.58 6.80 -46.73
C ARG A 658 19.19 6.20 -46.51
N ALA A 659 18.63 6.35 -45.32
CA ALA A 659 17.29 5.87 -45.01
C ALA A 659 16.22 6.56 -45.87
N VAL A 660 16.34 7.87 -46.09
CA VAL A 660 15.43 8.62 -46.98
C VAL A 660 15.55 8.17 -48.44
N ILE A 661 16.77 7.90 -48.91
CA ILE A 661 16.99 7.40 -50.28
C ILE A 661 16.42 5.98 -50.44
N GLU A 662 16.59 5.11 -49.45
CA GLU A 662 16.06 3.75 -49.49
C GLU A 662 14.52 3.75 -49.47
N LEU A 663 13.91 4.64 -48.68
CA LEU A 663 12.46 4.78 -48.61
C LEU A 663 11.87 5.32 -49.92
N ALA A 664 12.57 6.24 -50.58
CA ALA A 664 12.18 6.75 -51.90
C ALA A 664 12.26 5.66 -52.97
N ALA A 665 13.33 4.85 -52.96
CA ALA A 665 13.50 3.73 -53.90
C ALA A 665 12.40 2.66 -53.74
N ARG A 666 12.02 2.32 -52.49
CA ARG A 666 10.92 1.39 -52.24
C ARG A 666 9.57 1.91 -52.75
N ARG A 667 9.30 3.21 -52.59
CA ARG A 667 8.05 3.81 -53.10
C ARG A 667 7.99 3.80 -54.62
N GLU A 668 9.11 4.00 -55.31
CA GLU A 668 9.16 3.87 -56.77
C GLU A 668 8.95 2.43 -57.23
N GLU A 669 9.52 1.46 -56.51
CA GLU A 669 9.34 0.04 -56.82
C GLU A 669 7.89 -0.42 -56.59
N GLU A 670 7.25 -0.02 -55.50
CA GLU A 670 5.83 -0.26 -55.24
C GLU A 670 4.94 0.39 -56.31
N ALA A 671 5.26 1.61 -56.74
CA ALA A 671 4.53 2.29 -57.80
C ALA A 671 4.70 1.59 -59.16
N ARG A 672 5.87 1.00 -59.44
CA ARG A 672 6.12 0.22 -60.66
C ARG A 672 5.31 -1.08 -60.64
N LEU A 673 5.33 -1.81 -59.53
CA LEU A 673 4.57 -3.05 -59.37
C LEU A 673 3.06 -2.81 -59.46
N ALA A 674 2.56 -1.69 -58.93
CA ALA A 674 1.16 -1.31 -59.05
C ALA A 674 0.74 -0.99 -60.50
N ARG A 675 1.66 -0.46 -61.34
CA ARG A 675 1.41 -0.24 -62.77
C ARG A 675 1.41 -1.55 -63.54
N GLU A 676 2.40 -2.42 -63.31
CA GLU A 676 2.46 -3.75 -63.93
C GLU A 676 1.24 -4.62 -63.57
N ALA A 677 0.72 -4.49 -62.35
CA ALA A 677 -0.51 -5.18 -61.94
C ALA A 677 -1.77 -4.65 -62.64
N ARG A 678 -1.82 -3.35 -62.97
CA ARG A 678 -2.91 -2.76 -63.76
C ARG A 678 -2.84 -3.20 -65.22
N ASP A 679 -1.65 -3.22 -65.82
CA ASP A 679 -1.49 -3.61 -67.22
C ASP A 679 -1.84 -5.10 -67.43
N ARG A 680 -1.57 -5.98 -66.45
CA ARG A 680 -2.02 -7.38 -66.49
C ARG A 680 -3.52 -7.58 -66.30
N ALA A 681 -4.22 -6.61 -65.71
CA ALA A 681 -5.67 -6.69 -65.55
C ALA A 681 -6.42 -6.30 -66.83
N ASP A 682 -5.84 -5.39 -67.64
CA ASP A 682 -6.42 -4.99 -68.94
C ASP A 682 -6.21 -6.03 -70.05
N ASP A 683 -5.16 -6.86 -69.99
CA ASP A 683 -4.90 -7.94 -70.97
C ASP A 683 -5.77 -9.20 -70.74
N GLY A 684 -6.59 -9.23 -69.69
CA GLY A 684 -7.38 -10.40 -69.27
C GLY A 684 -8.82 -10.48 -69.79
N ASP A 685 -9.37 -9.41 -70.38
CA ASP A 685 -10.79 -9.37 -70.79
C ASP A 685 -10.98 -9.85 -72.23
N GLY A 686 -10.78 -11.15 -72.43
CA GLY A 686 -10.84 -11.76 -73.75
C GLY A 686 -11.13 -13.25 -73.71
N ARG A 687 -12.36 -13.63 -73.31
CA ARG A 687 -13.20 -14.73 -73.85
C ARG A 687 -14.12 -15.33 -72.78
N GLY A 688 -15.41 -15.41 -73.11
CA GLY A 688 -16.29 -16.47 -72.60
C GLY A 688 -17.71 -16.04 -72.24
N SER A 689 -18.58 -15.85 -73.23
CA SER A 689 -20.03 -15.86 -73.01
C SER A 689 -20.48 -17.25 -72.51
N PRO A 690 -21.32 -17.36 -71.46
CA PRO A 690 -21.91 -18.62 -71.06
C PRO A 690 -23.15 -18.93 -71.93
N PRO A 691 -23.43 -20.21 -72.27
CA PRO A 691 -24.64 -20.56 -73.00
C PRO A 691 -25.84 -20.59 -72.05
N ARG A 692 -27.01 -20.13 -72.51
CA ARG A 692 -28.29 -20.42 -71.85
C ARG A 692 -28.76 -21.83 -72.21
N PRO A 693 -29.49 -22.52 -71.30
CA PRO A 693 -30.00 -23.85 -71.53
C PRO A 693 -31.26 -23.81 -72.41
N LYS A 694 -31.45 -24.85 -73.23
CA LYS A 694 -32.79 -25.28 -73.64
C LYS A 694 -33.22 -26.39 -72.69
N GLU A 695 -34.38 -26.15 -72.07
CA GLU A 695 -35.21 -27.00 -71.20
C GLU A 695 -34.67 -27.36 -69.82
#